data_AF-A0A934MHK0-F1
#
_entry.id   AF-A0A934MHK0-F1
#
_cell.length_a   1.000
_cell.length_b   1.000
_cell.length_c   1.000
_cell.angle_alpha   90.00
_cell.angle_beta   90.00
_cell.angle_gamma   90.00
#
_symmetry.space_group_name_H-M   'P 1'
#
loop_
_entity.id
_entity.type
_entity.pdbx_description
1 polymer ?
#
loop_
_entity_poly.entity_id
_entity_poly.type
_entity_poly.pdbx_seq_one_letter_code
_entity_poly.pdbx_strand_id
1 'polypeptide(L)'
;MRPQINRLPADSPKGMAGSLIDRSRPIRFRLDGRLVAGFVGDTVLSAALASGIDTLGLFRDSPIGLTPRATPAISHASLANDKQRALPMARTLAQDGADYVTLGGNRPGALARLFQPGRTLGLVVDDQRVLDLPWRTVPGIPGPKADLLVIGAGVAGMAAALAGARAGLSVVLAESNPHVGGHSGLFGAQEGEDRAEDSMARLAADVAANPAITMLTATRVFSLRQGLARAHQVDMQSGTAQGRVIDIEAPRIVLATGAIERLPIFAGNRLPGVIGTLDAYELATRYGVWAGQSALVATSSSPAYRLAMLASDAGITIGRIYDSRPRPASRFIEFSRAYGIVQSPGTAPVEVGIARAGGSLSLTVDSADAEPLRTERILVCGGWQPDLTLWHVAGGNSRWHPGHARLEATGTQDNIVLAGSAAGYQTRRGCIQSGADAVDQLLVRPRKGVDDPLIDPLYESPDAPATIAEPRPDAPPCFLDGGTAMLQRPAPPRRRWFAARRLQMSGLLVLSEAPQPLAVCDVAAGVDLGLIPQAAAGIVAQERVALVPLAQHRELPAAEPDAPPAWPEVPAWLRGRYGRGAQVVRLVPQEARSFAPGALIYRSPDARHPRDAVGVVLHQTAEGTFGLVAAQLASADLPVTIRDKGSAQARIQPL
;
A
#
# COMPACT_ATOMS: atom_id res chain seq x y z
N MET A 1 33.81 -17.63 8.40
CA MET A 1 32.70 -16.65 8.25
C MET A 1 32.35 -16.18 9.66
N ARG A 2 32.09 -14.89 9.92
CA ARG A 2 31.55 -14.52 11.24
C ARG A 2 30.19 -15.22 11.43
N PRO A 3 29.83 -15.67 12.65
CA PRO A 3 28.54 -16.31 12.87
C PRO A 3 27.40 -15.32 12.56
N GLN A 4 26.43 -15.77 11.75
CA GLN A 4 25.18 -15.05 11.52
C GLN A 4 24.22 -15.40 12.64
N ILE A 5 24.28 -14.60 13.71
CA ILE A 5 23.63 -14.88 15.01
C ILE A 5 22.10 -15.05 14.90
N ASN A 6 21.49 -14.46 13.88
CA ASN A 6 20.05 -14.49 13.66
C ASN A 6 19.67 -15.40 12.47
N ARG A 7 20.57 -16.27 12.01
CA ARG A 7 20.23 -17.23 10.96
C ARG A 7 19.88 -18.58 11.56
N LEU A 8 18.69 -19.05 11.23
CA LEU A 8 18.20 -20.37 11.59
C LEU A 8 19.10 -21.48 10.98
N PRO A 9 19.21 -22.64 11.65
CA PRO A 9 19.89 -23.82 11.13
C PRO A 9 19.41 -24.24 9.73
N ALA A 10 20.26 -24.95 8.98
CA ALA A 10 19.93 -25.40 7.63
C ALA A 10 18.87 -26.53 7.62
N ASP A 11 18.78 -27.28 8.71
CA ASP A 11 17.84 -28.36 8.97
C ASP A 11 16.57 -27.89 9.70
N SER A 12 16.37 -26.57 9.85
CA SER A 12 15.15 -26.03 10.44
C SER A 12 13.90 -26.53 9.69
N PRO A 13 12.96 -27.19 10.38
CA PRO A 13 11.83 -27.86 9.75
C PRO A 13 10.82 -26.89 9.16
N LYS A 14 9.85 -27.45 8.44
CA LYS A 14 8.68 -26.76 7.87
C LYS A 14 9.01 -25.54 6.99
N GLY A 15 10.19 -25.55 6.36
CA GLY A 15 10.57 -24.54 5.38
C GLY A 15 11.08 -23.23 5.97
N MET A 16 11.44 -23.17 7.26
CA MET A 16 12.02 -21.97 7.88
C MET A 16 13.56 -21.87 7.74
N ALA A 17 14.17 -22.73 6.93
CA ALA A 17 15.61 -22.73 6.67
C ALA A 17 16.07 -21.71 5.60
N GLY A 18 15.16 -20.92 5.03
CA GLY A 18 15.44 -19.96 3.96
C GLY A 18 15.44 -20.59 2.57
N SER A 19 14.27 -20.65 1.94
CA SER A 19 14.07 -21.27 0.61
C SER A 19 14.73 -20.53 -0.55
N LEU A 20 15.13 -19.26 -0.38
CA LEU A 20 15.70 -18.43 -1.46
C LEU A 20 17.21 -18.26 -1.37
N ILE A 21 17.87 -18.85 -0.37
CA ILE A 21 19.31 -18.73 -0.18
C ILE A 21 20.04 -20.01 -0.57
N ASP A 22 21.21 -19.86 -1.17
CA ASP A 22 22.13 -20.97 -1.42
C ASP A 22 23.24 -20.98 -0.37
N ARG A 23 23.07 -21.82 0.66
CA ARG A 23 24.01 -21.96 1.78
C ARG A 23 25.37 -22.51 1.36
N SER A 24 25.50 -23.09 0.17
CA SER A 24 26.78 -23.57 -0.37
C SER A 24 27.63 -22.44 -0.95
N ARG A 25 27.02 -21.26 -1.21
CA ARG A 25 27.66 -20.11 -1.86
C ARG A 25 27.67 -18.89 -0.91
N PRO A 26 28.60 -18.83 0.05
CA PRO A 26 28.72 -17.68 0.94
C PRO A 26 29.23 -16.44 0.18
N ILE A 27 28.75 -15.28 0.57
CA ILE A 27 29.16 -13.97 0.03
C ILE A 27 29.50 -13.00 1.17
N ARG A 28 30.26 -11.96 0.86
CA ARG A 28 30.58 -10.86 1.78
C ARG A 28 30.51 -9.53 1.06
N PHE A 29 29.94 -8.53 1.73
CA PHE A 29 29.88 -7.16 1.20
C PHE A 29 30.07 -6.16 2.33
N ARG A 30 30.27 -4.88 1.98
CA ARG A 30 30.31 -3.79 2.95
C ARG A 30 28.99 -3.04 2.96
N LEU A 31 28.50 -2.72 4.16
CA LEU A 31 27.38 -1.81 4.38
C LEU A 31 27.84 -0.74 5.38
N ASP A 32 27.89 0.52 4.93
CA ASP A 32 28.38 1.65 5.71
C ASP A 32 29.80 1.39 6.28
N GLY A 33 30.66 0.76 5.47
CA GLY A 33 32.02 0.36 5.82
C GLY A 33 32.13 -0.90 6.69
N ARG A 34 31.01 -1.48 7.15
CA ARG A 34 31.00 -2.70 7.96
C ARG A 34 30.91 -3.94 7.08
N LEU A 35 31.76 -4.94 7.36
CA LEU A 35 31.71 -6.21 6.64
C LEU A 35 30.50 -7.03 7.10
N VAL A 36 29.60 -7.34 6.15
CA VAL A 36 28.41 -8.16 6.34
C VAL A 36 28.60 -9.48 5.60
N ALA A 37 28.19 -10.58 6.22
CA ALA A 37 28.24 -11.91 5.63
C ALA A 37 26.83 -12.34 5.20
N GLY A 38 26.72 -13.04 4.09
CA GLY A 38 25.48 -13.52 3.51
C GLY A 38 25.66 -14.79 2.70
N PHE A 39 24.60 -15.21 2.04
CA PHE A 39 24.59 -16.25 1.02
C PHE A 39 24.02 -15.69 -0.28
N VAL A 40 24.39 -16.31 -1.41
CA VAL A 40 23.72 -16.01 -2.68
C VAL A 40 22.20 -16.18 -2.50
N GLY A 41 21.43 -15.19 -2.94
CA GLY A 41 19.98 -15.14 -2.77
C GLY A 41 19.51 -14.27 -1.60
N ASP A 42 20.37 -13.94 -0.64
CA ASP A 42 20.07 -12.90 0.35
C ASP A 42 19.86 -11.55 -0.36
N THR A 43 18.94 -10.75 0.17
CA THR A 43 18.94 -9.29 -0.02
C THR A 43 19.91 -8.61 0.94
N VAL A 44 20.32 -7.37 0.65
CA VAL A 44 21.17 -6.56 1.55
C VAL A 44 20.54 -6.48 2.94
N LEU A 45 19.22 -6.30 3.03
CA LEU A 45 18.48 -6.29 4.29
C LEU A 45 18.55 -7.64 5.01
N SER A 46 18.24 -8.74 4.32
CA SER A 46 18.20 -10.08 4.96
C SER A 46 19.58 -10.49 5.50
N ALA A 47 20.66 -10.21 4.78
CA ALA A 47 22.02 -10.49 5.22
C ALA A 47 22.44 -9.61 6.41
N ALA A 48 22.01 -8.33 6.43
CA ALA A 48 22.23 -7.43 7.55
C ALA A 48 21.52 -7.91 8.82
N LEU A 49 20.23 -8.27 8.71
CA LEU A 49 19.43 -8.81 9.81
C LEU A 49 20.00 -10.14 10.32
N ALA A 50 20.40 -11.05 9.42
CA ALA A 50 21.05 -12.32 9.76
C ALA A 50 22.36 -12.12 10.54
N SER A 51 23.10 -11.06 10.20
CA SER A 51 24.36 -10.69 10.84
C SER A 51 24.17 -9.92 12.17
N GLY A 52 22.93 -9.67 12.59
CA GLY A 52 22.61 -9.00 13.86
C GLY A 52 22.38 -7.49 13.76
N ILE A 53 22.37 -6.91 12.56
CA ILE A 53 22.00 -5.50 12.35
C ILE A 53 20.48 -5.42 12.30
N ASP A 54 19.86 -5.18 13.46
CA ASP A 54 18.40 -5.20 13.66
C ASP A 54 17.81 -3.84 14.06
N THR A 55 18.65 -2.82 14.17
CA THR A 55 18.26 -1.48 14.58
C THR A 55 18.50 -0.50 13.42
N LEU A 56 17.46 0.19 13.00
CA LEU A 56 17.52 1.24 11.97
C LEU A 56 18.33 2.45 12.48
N GLY A 57 18.07 2.85 13.71
CA GLY A 57 18.56 4.11 14.24
C GLY A 57 17.83 4.52 15.51
N LEU A 58 17.98 5.79 15.87
CA LEU A 58 17.28 6.41 16.99
C LEU A 58 16.22 7.38 16.46
N PHE A 59 15.00 7.22 16.96
CA PHE A 59 13.98 8.25 16.90
C PHE A 59 13.95 8.92 18.27
N ARG A 60 14.44 10.16 18.34
CA ARG A 60 14.83 10.88 19.56
C ARG A 60 15.85 10.05 20.30
N ASP A 61 15.46 9.49 21.44
CA ASP A 61 16.29 8.60 22.27
C ASP A 61 15.82 7.14 22.22
N SER A 62 14.78 6.83 21.44
CA SER A 62 14.24 5.47 21.33
C SER A 62 14.80 4.76 20.09
N PRO A 63 15.33 3.53 20.22
CA PRO A 63 15.74 2.77 19.06
C PRO A 63 14.53 2.32 18.24
N ILE A 64 14.73 2.24 16.92
CA ILE A 64 13.73 1.76 15.97
C ILE A 64 14.25 0.49 15.31
N GLY A 65 13.42 -0.54 15.26
CA GLY A 65 13.73 -1.80 14.58
C GLY A 65 13.90 -1.62 13.07
N LEU A 66 14.91 -2.28 12.51
CA LEU A 66 15.08 -2.43 11.07
C LEU A 66 14.18 -3.58 10.60
N THR A 67 13.25 -3.32 9.68
CA THR A 67 12.29 -4.32 9.19
C THR A 67 12.09 -4.20 7.67
N PRO A 68 11.48 -5.20 7.00
CA PRO A 68 11.11 -5.09 5.59
C PRO A 68 10.25 -3.85 5.26
N ARG A 69 9.40 -3.42 6.20
CA ARG A 69 8.55 -2.22 6.07
C ARG A 69 9.23 -0.91 6.47
N ALA A 70 10.30 -0.98 7.26
CA ALA A 70 11.03 0.17 7.80
C ALA A 70 12.53 0.04 7.53
N THR A 71 12.92 0.28 6.28
CA THR A 71 14.30 0.14 5.81
C THR A 71 14.70 1.33 4.94
N PRO A 72 15.95 1.81 5.01
CA PRO A 72 16.38 2.93 4.20
C PRO A 72 16.65 2.49 2.75
N ALA A 73 16.72 3.47 1.85
CA ALA A 73 17.39 3.27 0.58
C ALA A 73 18.91 3.13 0.78
N ILE A 74 19.58 2.51 -0.18
CA ILE A 74 21.02 2.36 -0.25
C ILE A 74 21.52 2.81 -1.62
N SER A 75 22.82 2.99 -1.79
CA SER A 75 23.48 3.10 -3.08
C SER A 75 24.81 2.36 -3.02
N HIS A 76 25.37 2.02 -4.18
CA HIS A 76 26.79 1.68 -4.24
C HIS A 76 27.61 2.88 -3.77
N ALA A 77 28.66 2.66 -2.98
CA ALA A 77 29.46 3.72 -2.37
C ALA A 77 29.99 4.74 -3.39
N SER A 78 30.39 4.26 -4.58
CA SER A 78 30.84 5.09 -5.71
C SER A 78 29.73 5.93 -6.36
N LEU A 79 28.46 5.61 -6.12
CA LEU A 79 27.28 6.25 -6.70
C LEU A 79 26.38 6.89 -5.65
N ALA A 80 26.91 7.16 -4.44
CA ALA A 80 26.12 7.65 -3.31
C ALA A 80 25.39 8.98 -3.57
N ASN A 81 25.92 9.81 -4.47
CA ASN A 81 25.36 11.12 -4.81
C ASN A 81 24.33 11.07 -5.96
N ASP A 82 24.18 9.93 -6.63
CA ASP A 82 23.23 9.76 -7.73
C ASP A 82 21.91 9.16 -7.23
N LYS A 83 20.90 10.02 -7.05
CA LYS A 83 19.56 9.61 -6.60
C LYS A 83 18.85 8.67 -7.57
N GLN A 84 19.19 8.70 -8.87
CA GLN A 84 18.59 7.81 -9.87
C GLN A 84 19.07 6.37 -9.69
N ARG A 85 20.26 6.20 -9.11
CA ARG A 85 20.89 4.91 -8.82
C ARG A 85 20.56 4.38 -7.43
N ALA A 86 19.70 5.07 -6.69
CA ALA A 86 19.24 4.61 -5.38
C ALA A 86 18.54 3.25 -5.48
N LEU A 87 18.85 2.41 -4.51
CA LEU A 87 18.45 1.02 -4.44
C LEU A 87 17.65 0.78 -3.14
N PRO A 88 16.55 0.03 -3.19
CA PRO A 88 15.83 -0.45 -2.00
C PRO A 88 16.62 -1.55 -1.30
N MET A 89 17.00 -1.36 -0.02
CA MET A 89 17.78 -2.37 0.71
C MET A 89 17.07 -3.74 0.78
N ALA A 90 15.75 -3.75 0.95
CA ALA A 90 14.94 -4.97 1.03
C ALA A 90 14.77 -5.72 -0.30
N ARG A 91 14.96 -5.07 -1.45
CA ARG A 91 14.77 -5.70 -2.78
C ARG A 91 16.08 -5.91 -3.54
N THR A 92 17.19 -5.35 -3.04
CA THR A 92 18.50 -5.46 -3.68
C THR A 92 19.17 -6.74 -3.20
N LEU A 93 19.45 -7.67 -4.13
CA LEU A 93 20.24 -8.86 -3.84
C LEU A 93 21.64 -8.46 -3.36
N ALA A 94 22.13 -9.10 -2.30
CA ALA A 94 23.48 -8.92 -1.81
C ALA A 94 24.48 -9.52 -2.82
N GLN A 95 25.55 -8.77 -3.11
CA GLN A 95 26.58 -9.13 -4.09
C GLN A 95 27.92 -9.28 -3.41
N ASP A 96 28.67 -10.32 -3.76
CA ASP A 96 30.00 -10.53 -3.21
C ASP A 96 30.95 -9.39 -3.61
N GLY A 97 31.71 -8.88 -2.65
CA GLY A 97 32.62 -7.74 -2.82
C GLY A 97 31.95 -6.37 -2.94
N ALA A 98 30.63 -6.27 -2.98
CA ALA A 98 29.95 -4.98 -3.13
C ALA A 98 30.17 -4.06 -1.92
N ASP A 99 30.13 -2.75 -2.17
CA ASP A 99 30.20 -1.72 -1.14
C ASP A 99 28.96 -0.83 -1.23
N TYR A 100 28.10 -0.93 -0.23
CA TYR A 100 26.86 -0.18 -0.12
C TYR A 100 26.94 0.85 1.00
N VAL A 101 26.29 1.98 0.76
CA VAL A 101 26.04 3.02 1.77
C VAL A 101 24.56 3.25 1.89
N THR A 102 24.07 3.43 3.12
CA THR A 102 22.70 3.89 3.38
C THR A 102 22.47 5.30 2.82
N LEU A 103 21.26 5.59 2.39
CA LEU A 103 20.83 6.92 1.96
C LEU A 103 19.86 7.48 3.01
N GLY A 104 19.98 8.78 3.29
CA GLY A 104 19.11 9.48 4.25
C GLY A 104 19.75 9.69 5.64
N GLY A 105 19.37 10.80 6.27
CA GLY A 105 19.71 11.14 7.66
C GLY A 105 21.07 11.80 7.89
N ASN A 106 21.14 12.63 8.96
CA ASN A 106 22.41 13.05 9.53
C ASN A 106 23.11 11.80 10.10
N ARG A 107 24.27 11.46 9.55
CA ARG A 107 25.11 10.39 10.06
C ARG A 107 26.03 10.91 11.15
N PRO A 108 26.29 10.11 12.20
CA PRO A 108 27.39 10.39 13.10
C PRO A 108 28.71 10.47 12.32
N GLY A 109 29.60 11.38 12.76
CA GLY A 109 30.92 11.55 12.16
C GLY A 109 31.72 10.24 12.18
N ALA A 110 32.76 10.14 11.33
CA ALA A 110 33.54 8.91 11.18
C ALA A 110 34.06 8.34 12.51
N LEU A 111 34.47 9.21 13.44
CA LEU A 111 34.94 8.83 14.77
C LEU A 111 33.82 8.19 15.63
N ALA A 112 32.60 8.74 15.57
CA ALA A 112 31.46 8.21 16.33
C ALA A 112 31.03 6.82 15.83
N ARG A 113 31.25 6.51 14.54
CA ARG A 113 30.94 5.19 13.96
C ARG A 113 31.84 4.06 14.47
N LEU A 114 33.07 4.36 14.89
CA LEU A 114 33.97 3.38 15.50
C LEU A 114 33.43 2.86 16.84
N PHE A 115 32.61 3.65 17.53
CA PHE A 115 32.00 3.32 18.81
C PHE A 115 30.52 2.92 18.69
N GLN A 116 29.97 2.86 17.48
CA GLN A 116 28.56 2.47 17.29
C GLN A 116 28.37 0.98 17.60
N PRO A 117 27.29 0.61 18.30
CA PRO A 117 26.93 -0.79 18.49
C PRO A 117 26.80 -1.51 17.15
N GLY A 118 27.34 -2.72 17.05
CA GLY A 118 27.32 -3.52 15.81
C GLY A 118 25.90 -3.87 15.31
N ARG A 119 24.87 -3.62 16.11
CA ARG A 119 23.45 -3.93 15.82
C ARG A 119 22.68 -2.82 15.09
N THR A 120 23.23 -1.61 14.99
CA THR A 120 22.49 -0.44 14.45
C THR A 120 23.10 0.11 13.18
N LEU A 121 22.27 0.51 12.20
CA LEU A 121 22.71 1.34 11.06
C LEU A 121 23.08 2.77 11.51
N GLY A 122 22.63 3.16 12.71
CA GLY A 122 23.06 4.41 13.35
C GLY A 122 22.46 5.67 12.73
N LEU A 123 21.29 5.54 12.08
CA LEU A 123 20.57 6.68 11.51
C LEU A 123 19.87 7.49 12.62
N VAL A 124 19.77 8.79 12.43
CA VAL A 124 18.90 9.66 13.24
C VAL A 124 17.58 9.78 12.49
N VAL A 125 16.52 9.15 13.01
CA VAL A 125 15.21 8.98 12.36
C VAL A 125 14.22 10.08 12.77
N ASP A 126 14.68 11.10 13.49
CA ASP A 126 13.87 12.29 13.83
C ASP A 126 13.48 13.11 12.60
N ASP A 127 14.36 13.13 11.59
CA ASP A 127 14.05 13.71 10.30
C ASP A 127 13.26 12.69 9.48
N GLN A 128 11.97 12.96 9.27
CA GLN A 128 11.05 12.04 8.62
C GLN A 128 11.41 11.73 7.15
N ARG A 129 12.36 12.47 6.56
CA ARG A 129 12.91 12.20 5.23
C ARG A 129 13.96 11.08 5.17
N VAL A 130 14.36 10.51 6.31
CA VAL A 130 15.39 9.45 6.38
C VAL A 130 14.98 8.20 5.59
N LEU A 131 13.67 7.91 5.52
CA LEU A 131 13.13 6.76 4.80
C LEU A 131 12.44 7.15 3.47
N ASP A 132 12.74 8.36 2.96
CA ASP A 132 12.27 8.77 1.65
C ASP A 132 12.78 7.81 0.57
N LEU A 133 11.95 7.63 -0.46
CA LEU A 133 12.26 6.79 -1.61
C LEU A 133 12.73 7.70 -2.76
N PRO A 134 14.05 7.85 -3.00
CA PRO A 134 14.57 8.91 -3.88
C PRO A 134 14.08 8.79 -5.33
N TRP A 135 13.73 7.57 -5.76
CA TRP A 135 13.24 7.28 -7.09
C TRP A 135 11.79 7.74 -7.34
N ARG A 136 11.02 8.13 -6.32
CA ARG A 136 9.61 8.55 -6.51
C ARG A 136 9.47 9.80 -7.38
N THR A 137 10.48 10.66 -7.39
CA THR A 137 10.48 11.92 -8.18
C THR A 137 11.29 11.80 -9.47
N VAL A 138 11.88 10.63 -9.75
CA VAL A 138 12.68 10.40 -10.95
C VAL A 138 11.73 10.13 -12.14
N PRO A 139 11.94 10.78 -13.30
CA PRO A 139 11.16 10.49 -14.50
C PRO A 139 11.40 9.06 -14.99
N GLY A 140 10.36 8.45 -15.56
CA GLY A 140 10.46 7.11 -16.11
C GLY A 140 11.12 7.12 -17.49
N ILE A 141 12.01 6.16 -17.74
CA ILE A 141 12.46 5.82 -19.09
C ILE A 141 11.45 4.83 -19.72
N PRO A 142 11.37 4.74 -21.06
CA PRO A 142 10.50 3.77 -21.71
C PRO A 142 10.76 2.33 -21.24
N GLY A 143 9.72 1.68 -20.72
CA GLY A 143 9.70 0.28 -20.34
C GLY A 143 8.99 -0.61 -21.38
N PRO A 144 8.66 -1.86 -21.02
CA PRO A 144 7.92 -2.75 -21.90
C PRO A 144 6.49 -2.27 -22.13
N LYS A 145 5.91 -2.71 -23.24
CA LYS A 145 4.50 -2.49 -23.59
C LYS A 145 3.78 -3.82 -23.65
N ALA A 146 2.53 -3.84 -23.21
CA ALA A 146 1.70 -5.04 -23.23
C ALA A 146 0.22 -4.69 -23.31
N ASP A 147 -0.60 -5.66 -23.70
CA ASP A 147 -2.06 -5.55 -23.71
C ASP A 147 -2.67 -5.53 -22.30
N LEU A 148 -1.97 -6.12 -21.33
CA LEU A 148 -2.36 -6.23 -19.93
C LEU A 148 -1.13 -6.08 -19.02
N LEU A 149 -1.23 -5.21 -18.02
CA LEU A 149 -0.31 -5.16 -16.90
C LEU A 149 -0.98 -5.78 -15.66
N VAL A 150 -0.32 -6.76 -15.04
CA VAL A 150 -0.71 -7.30 -13.74
C VAL A 150 0.32 -6.87 -12.71
N ILE A 151 -0.14 -6.25 -11.62
CA ILE A 151 0.72 -5.72 -10.55
C ILE A 151 0.58 -6.61 -9.30
N GLY A 152 1.67 -7.29 -8.94
CA GLY A 152 1.77 -8.27 -7.86
C GLY A 152 1.74 -9.70 -8.38
N ALA A 153 2.76 -10.51 -8.07
CA ALA A 153 2.88 -11.93 -8.46
C ALA A 153 2.57 -12.89 -7.31
N GLY A 154 1.59 -12.53 -6.48
CA GLY A 154 0.89 -13.48 -5.62
C GLY A 154 -0.01 -14.41 -6.43
N VAL A 155 -0.71 -15.33 -5.74
CA VAL A 155 -1.61 -16.31 -6.39
C VAL A 155 -2.67 -15.65 -7.30
N ALA A 156 -3.24 -14.51 -6.89
CA ALA A 156 -4.22 -13.77 -7.70
C ALA A 156 -3.60 -13.18 -8.98
N GLY A 157 -2.42 -12.58 -8.88
CA GLY A 157 -1.77 -11.95 -10.02
C GLY A 157 -1.21 -12.96 -11.01
N MET A 158 -0.64 -14.08 -10.53
CA MET A 158 -0.24 -15.17 -11.43
C MET A 158 -1.44 -15.78 -12.15
N ALA A 159 -2.57 -15.98 -11.46
CA ALA A 159 -3.82 -16.44 -12.06
C ALA A 159 -4.36 -15.44 -13.10
N ALA A 160 -4.34 -14.14 -12.80
CA ALA A 160 -4.72 -13.08 -13.74
C ALA A 160 -3.81 -13.04 -14.98
N ALA A 161 -2.49 -13.16 -14.79
CA ALA A 161 -1.54 -13.17 -15.91
C ALA A 161 -1.78 -14.37 -16.84
N LEU A 162 -1.99 -15.56 -16.28
CA LEU A 162 -2.34 -16.77 -17.04
C LEU A 162 -3.71 -16.67 -17.72
N ALA A 163 -4.70 -16.04 -17.08
CA ALA A 163 -6.00 -15.79 -17.71
C ALA A 163 -5.87 -14.80 -18.88
N GLY A 164 -5.11 -13.72 -18.73
CA GLY A 164 -4.82 -12.76 -19.80
C GLY A 164 -4.09 -13.40 -20.98
N ALA A 165 -3.05 -14.20 -20.71
CA ALA A 165 -2.34 -14.93 -21.75
C ALA A 165 -3.24 -15.92 -22.49
N ARG A 166 -4.09 -16.68 -21.78
CA ARG A 166 -5.09 -17.57 -22.40
C ARG A 166 -6.13 -16.82 -23.23
N ALA A 167 -6.41 -15.56 -22.88
CA ALA A 167 -7.28 -14.69 -23.65
C ALA A 167 -6.59 -14.09 -24.90
N GLY A 168 -5.32 -14.42 -25.16
CA GLY A 168 -4.55 -13.95 -26.31
C GLY A 168 -3.84 -12.60 -26.10
N LEU A 169 -3.77 -12.11 -24.86
CA LEU A 169 -3.12 -10.83 -24.54
C LEU A 169 -1.62 -11.03 -24.33
N SER A 170 -0.81 -10.06 -24.77
CA SER A 170 0.53 -9.88 -24.23
C SER A 170 0.44 -9.34 -22.79
N VAL A 171 1.19 -9.93 -21.86
CA VAL A 171 1.07 -9.62 -20.42
C VAL A 171 2.42 -9.20 -19.85
N VAL A 172 2.46 -8.10 -19.11
CA VAL A 172 3.54 -7.80 -18.17
C VAL A 172 3.06 -8.12 -16.76
N LEU A 173 3.78 -8.98 -16.04
CA LEU A 173 3.54 -9.26 -14.62
C LEU A 173 4.67 -8.63 -13.80
N ALA A 174 4.35 -7.55 -13.07
CA ALA A 174 5.32 -6.81 -12.27
C ALA A 174 5.23 -7.18 -10.78
N GLU A 175 6.33 -7.65 -10.20
CA GLU A 175 6.45 -8.03 -8.79
C GLU A 175 7.51 -7.19 -8.09
N SER A 176 7.15 -6.65 -6.92
CA SER A 176 8.04 -5.82 -6.13
C SER A 176 9.23 -6.58 -5.55
N ASN A 177 9.05 -7.84 -5.17
CA ASN A 177 10.08 -8.69 -4.60
C ASN A 177 10.98 -9.32 -5.68
N PRO A 178 12.20 -9.75 -5.35
CA PRO A 178 13.07 -10.47 -6.29
C PRO A 178 12.55 -11.88 -6.65
N HIS A 179 11.44 -12.31 -6.05
CA HIS A 179 10.81 -13.62 -6.23
C HIS A 179 9.29 -13.48 -6.32
N VAL A 180 8.62 -14.52 -6.81
CA VAL A 180 7.14 -14.60 -6.91
C VAL A 180 6.52 -15.42 -5.76
N GLY A 181 5.19 -15.52 -5.75
CA GLY A 181 4.41 -16.39 -4.84
C GLY A 181 3.55 -15.65 -3.82
N GLY A 182 3.93 -14.43 -3.45
CA GLY A 182 3.21 -13.63 -2.45
C GLY A 182 3.17 -14.30 -1.06
N HIS A 183 2.07 -14.05 -0.34
CA HIS A 183 1.96 -14.31 1.11
C HIS A 183 1.10 -15.53 1.50
N SER A 184 0.55 -16.28 0.54
CA SER A 184 -0.41 -17.36 0.84
C SER A 184 0.15 -18.46 1.74
N GLY A 185 1.47 -18.63 1.76
CA GLY A 185 2.16 -19.58 2.63
C GLY A 185 1.87 -19.38 4.12
N LEU A 186 1.61 -18.14 4.59
CA LEU A 186 1.31 -17.87 6.00
C LEU A 186 -0.07 -18.39 6.41
N PHE A 187 -1.06 -18.31 5.53
CA PHE A 187 -2.46 -18.61 5.82
C PHE A 187 -2.80 -20.11 5.76
N GLY A 188 -1.89 -20.92 5.23
CA GLY A 188 -2.07 -22.37 5.10
C GLY A 188 -3.04 -22.75 3.99
N ALA A 189 -3.57 -23.98 4.06
CA ALA A 189 -4.53 -24.53 3.10
C ALA A 189 -5.89 -24.75 3.76
N GLN A 190 -6.98 -24.54 3.05
CA GLN A 190 -8.32 -24.95 3.46
C GLN A 190 -8.64 -26.38 2.97
N GLU A 191 -9.78 -26.94 3.41
CA GLU A 191 -10.24 -28.24 2.94
C GLU A 191 -10.47 -28.23 1.42
N GLY A 192 -9.97 -29.26 0.75
CA GLY A 192 -10.01 -29.37 -0.71
C GLY A 192 -9.02 -28.47 -1.45
N GLU A 193 -8.10 -27.78 -0.76
CA GLU A 193 -6.99 -27.09 -1.42
C GLU A 193 -5.67 -27.87 -1.27
N ASP A 194 -4.84 -27.87 -2.34
CA ASP A 194 -3.45 -28.34 -2.29
C ASP A 194 -2.64 -27.57 -1.24
N ARG A 195 -1.43 -28.01 -0.88
CA ARG A 195 -0.56 -27.17 -0.02
C ARG A 195 -0.29 -25.81 -0.67
N ALA A 196 -0.12 -24.78 0.17
CA ALA A 196 0.18 -23.42 -0.29
C ALA A 196 1.38 -23.39 -1.23
N GLU A 197 2.44 -24.11 -0.84
CA GLU A 197 3.69 -24.18 -1.58
C GLU A 197 3.52 -24.83 -2.96
N ASP A 198 2.76 -25.93 -3.05
CA ASP A 198 2.55 -26.67 -4.30
C ASP A 198 1.74 -25.83 -5.31
N SER A 199 0.69 -25.17 -4.84
CA SER A 199 -0.13 -24.29 -5.69
C SER A 199 0.66 -23.08 -6.19
N MET A 200 1.48 -22.46 -5.33
CA MET A 200 2.38 -21.37 -5.74
C MET A 200 3.43 -21.85 -6.74
N ALA A 201 4.04 -23.01 -6.53
CA ALA A 201 5.06 -23.57 -7.42
C ALA A 201 4.49 -23.87 -8.81
N ARG A 202 3.29 -24.45 -8.87
CA ARG A 202 2.58 -24.71 -10.13
C ARG A 202 2.28 -23.42 -10.88
N LEU A 203 1.68 -22.42 -10.22
CA LEU A 203 1.38 -21.13 -10.85
C LEU A 203 2.64 -20.42 -11.34
N ALA A 204 3.73 -20.46 -10.56
CA ALA A 204 5.00 -19.88 -10.95
C ALA A 204 5.61 -20.59 -12.18
N ALA A 205 5.55 -21.91 -12.23
CA ALA A 205 6.01 -22.71 -13.37
C ALA A 205 5.19 -22.41 -14.63
N ASP A 206 3.85 -22.37 -14.52
CA ASP A 206 2.96 -22.05 -15.62
C ASP A 206 3.20 -20.64 -16.18
N VAL A 207 3.44 -19.66 -15.29
CA VAL A 207 3.78 -18.29 -15.68
C VAL A 207 5.13 -18.24 -16.39
N ALA A 208 6.15 -18.92 -15.84
CA ALA A 208 7.49 -18.94 -16.42
C ALA A 208 7.54 -19.65 -17.78
N ALA A 209 6.69 -20.65 -18.00
CA ALA A 209 6.62 -21.40 -19.24
C ALA A 209 5.80 -20.68 -20.34
N ASN A 210 5.09 -19.60 -20.02
CA ASN A 210 4.20 -18.94 -20.97
C ASN A 210 4.89 -17.78 -21.71
N PRO A 211 5.13 -17.88 -23.03
CA PRO A 211 5.86 -16.86 -23.79
C PRO A 211 5.10 -15.53 -23.94
N ALA A 212 3.79 -15.50 -23.67
CA ALA A 212 3.00 -14.26 -23.69
C ALA A 212 3.18 -13.42 -22.42
N ILE A 213 3.81 -13.96 -21.36
CA ILE A 213 3.98 -13.29 -20.07
C ILE A 213 5.43 -12.85 -19.91
N THR A 214 5.65 -11.54 -19.87
CA THR A 214 6.91 -10.94 -19.45
C THR A 214 6.89 -10.68 -17.95
N MET A 215 7.68 -11.45 -17.20
CA MET A 215 7.85 -11.27 -15.75
C MET A 215 8.90 -10.20 -15.44
N LEU A 216 8.54 -9.23 -14.61
CA LEU A 216 9.45 -8.21 -14.05
C LEU A 216 9.48 -8.35 -12.52
N THR A 217 10.45 -9.08 -11.97
CA THR A 217 10.71 -9.11 -10.53
C THR A 217 11.51 -7.89 -10.09
N ALA A 218 11.65 -7.69 -8.77
CA ALA A 218 12.30 -6.54 -8.15
C ALA A 218 11.79 -5.18 -8.69
N THR A 219 10.54 -5.14 -9.15
CA THR A 219 9.89 -4.04 -9.88
C THR A 219 8.66 -3.58 -9.12
N ARG A 220 8.77 -2.46 -8.38
CA ARG A 220 7.67 -1.89 -7.60
C ARG A 220 7.01 -0.76 -8.37
N VAL A 221 5.78 -0.98 -8.82
CA VAL A 221 4.92 0.11 -9.31
C VAL A 221 4.59 1.02 -8.13
N PHE A 222 4.77 2.33 -8.31
CA PHE A 222 4.50 3.32 -7.26
C PHE A 222 3.60 4.46 -7.73
N SER A 223 3.33 4.55 -9.04
CA SER A 223 2.38 5.49 -9.61
C SER A 223 1.75 4.87 -10.86
N LEU A 224 0.49 5.19 -11.14
CA LEU A 224 -0.17 4.77 -12.37
C LEU A 224 -1.30 5.72 -12.76
N ARG A 225 -1.66 5.70 -14.03
CA ARG A 225 -2.88 6.28 -14.60
C ARG A 225 -3.42 5.31 -15.64
N GLN A 226 -4.58 5.59 -16.21
CA GLN A 226 -5.10 4.79 -17.33
C GLN A 226 -4.04 4.69 -18.45
N GLY A 227 -3.70 3.47 -18.86
CA GLY A 227 -2.74 3.21 -19.94
C GLY A 227 -1.26 3.19 -19.55
N LEU A 228 -0.88 3.64 -18.34
CA LEU A 228 0.53 3.81 -17.97
C LEU A 228 0.80 3.57 -16.48
N ALA A 229 1.80 2.75 -16.16
CA ALA A 229 2.30 2.55 -14.81
C ALA A 229 3.79 2.91 -14.71
N ARG A 230 4.17 3.65 -13.67
CA ARG A 230 5.57 3.97 -13.36
C ARG A 230 6.08 3.08 -12.23
N ALA A 231 7.22 2.44 -12.49
CA ALA A 231 7.82 1.47 -11.58
C ALA A 231 9.29 1.77 -11.31
N HIS A 232 9.73 1.48 -10.08
CA HIS A 232 11.16 1.38 -9.76
C HIS A 232 11.59 -0.07 -9.83
N GLN A 233 12.53 -0.36 -10.71
CA GLN A 233 13.11 -1.68 -10.94
C GLN A 233 14.56 -1.70 -10.46
N VAL A 234 14.92 -2.79 -9.77
CA VAL A 234 16.31 -3.17 -9.55
C VAL A 234 16.69 -4.20 -10.61
N ASP A 235 17.61 -3.83 -11.49
CA ASP A 235 18.12 -4.68 -12.57
C ASP A 235 19.56 -5.10 -12.28
N MET A 236 19.95 -6.28 -12.76
CA MET A 236 21.32 -6.77 -12.72
C MET A 236 22.01 -6.47 -14.05
N GLN A 237 22.73 -5.36 -14.12
CA GLN A 237 23.45 -4.96 -15.34
C GLN A 237 24.96 -5.20 -15.17
N SER A 238 25.53 -6.03 -16.05
CA SER A 238 26.95 -6.40 -16.01
C SER A 238 27.42 -6.91 -14.64
N GLY A 239 26.54 -7.63 -13.92
CA GLY A 239 26.82 -8.17 -12.60
C GLY A 239 26.57 -7.21 -11.42
N THR A 240 26.22 -5.95 -11.67
CA THR A 240 25.98 -4.94 -10.63
C THR A 240 24.50 -4.57 -10.54
N ALA A 241 23.99 -4.39 -9.33
CA ALA A 241 22.60 -3.99 -9.12
C ALA A 241 22.44 -2.51 -9.45
N GLN A 242 21.47 -2.18 -10.29
CA GLN A 242 21.19 -0.80 -10.68
C GLN A 242 19.71 -0.48 -10.52
N GLY A 243 19.42 0.63 -9.85
CA GLY A 243 18.08 1.20 -9.82
C GLY A 243 17.77 1.89 -11.14
N ARG A 244 16.54 1.70 -11.64
CA ARG A 244 15.97 2.49 -12.74
C ARG A 244 14.48 2.72 -12.51
N VAL A 245 13.97 3.83 -13.04
CA VAL A 245 12.53 4.10 -13.08
C VAL A 245 12.05 3.91 -14.50
N ILE A 246 11.09 3.01 -14.70
CA ILE A 246 10.55 2.66 -16.01
C ILE A 246 9.05 3.01 -16.08
N ASP A 247 8.61 3.35 -17.28
CA ASP A 247 7.21 3.59 -17.63
C ASP A 247 6.71 2.40 -18.47
N ILE A 248 5.76 1.65 -17.92
CA ILE A 248 5.15 0.46 -18.53
C ILE A 248 3.82 0.89 -19.15
N GLU A 249 3.68 0.74 -20.47
CA GLU A 249 2.46 1.08 -21.20
C GLU A 249 1.55 -0.14 -21.33
N ALA A 250 0.34 -0.06 -20.78
CA ALA A 250 -0.66 -1.11 -20.90
C ALA A 250 -2.09 -0.55 -20.81
N PRO A 251 -2.97 -0.82 -21.79
CA PRO A 251 -4.32 -0.28 -21.81
C PRO A 251 -5.22 -0.88 -20.73
N ARG A 252 -4.87 -2.06 -20.18
CA ARG A 252 -5.61 -2.76 -19.13
C ARG A 252 -4.69 -3.06 -17.96
N ILE A 253 -5.16 -2.86 -16.73
CA ILE A 253 -4.37 -3.06 -15.52
C ILE A 253 -5.16 -3.88 -14.49
N VAL A 254 -4.55 -4.96 -13.97
CA VAL A 254 -5.04 -5.70 -12.80
C VAL A 254 -4.15 -5.38 -11.61
N LEU A 255 -4.77 -4.87 -10.54
CA LEU A 255 -4.14 -4.61 -9.25
C LEU A 255 -4.33 -5.82 -8.33
N ALA A 256 -3.30 -6.67 -8.26
CA ALA A 256 -3.23 -7.84 -7.38
C ALA A 256 -2.23 -7.60 -6.23
N THR A 257 -2.27 -6.41 -5.63
CA THR A 257 -1.30 -5.89 -4.64
C THR A 257 -1.42 -6.52 -3.25
N GLY A 258 -2.44 -7.35 -3.02
CA GLY A 258 -2.64 -8.06 -1.76
C GLY A 258 -3.15 -7.16 -0.62
N ALA A 259 -2.82 -7.54 0.61
CA ALA A 259 -3.17 -6.80 1.82
C ALA A 259 -1.92 -6.58 2.69
N ILE A 260 -1.93 -5.46 3.42
CA ILE A 260 -0.89 -5.04 4.34
C ILE A 260 -1.30 -5.45 5.75
N GLU A 261 -0.41 -6.10 6.47
CA GLU A 261 -0.60 -6.38 7.90
C GLU A 261 -0.55 -5.07 8.71
N ARG A 262 -1.56 -4.85 9.55
CA ARG A 262 -1.63 -3.72 10.46
C ARG A 262 -0.90 -4.02 11.76
N LEU A 263 -0.29 -3.00 12.36
CA LEU A 263 0.25 -3.11 13.71
C LEU A 263 -0.81 -2.78 14.77
N PRO A 264 -0.82 -3.48 15.91
CA PRO A 264 -1.46 -2.97 17.12
C PRO A 264 -0.77 -1.66 17.59
N ILE A 265 -1.54 -0.76 18.18
CA ILE A 265 -1.11 0.59 18.56
C ILE A 265 -0.86 0.61 20.07
N PHE A 266 0.40 0.46 20.44
CA PHE A 266 0.86 0.44 21.83
C PHE A 266 2.28 1.02 21.95
N ALA A 267 2.68 1.41 23.15
CA ALA A 267 3.99 2.02 23.37
C ALA A 267 5.13 1.02 23.08
N GLY A 268 6.11 1.41 22.27
CA GLY A 268 7.24 0.54 21.90
C GLY A 268 6.95 -0.43 20.75
N ASN A 269 5.85 -0.25 20.02
CA ASN A 269 5.44 -1.12 18.91
C ASN A 269 6.39 -1.13 17.67
N ARG A 270 7.50 -0.38 17.73
CA ARG A 270 8.57 -0.38 16.73
C ARG A 270 9.98 -0.55 17.30
N LEU A 271 10.11 -0.99 18.56
CA LEU A 271 11.42 -1.31 19.13
C LEU A 271 12.09 -2.47 18.36
N PRO A 272 13.44 -2.53 18.28
CA PRO A 272 14.13 -3.69 17.74
C PRO A 272 13.70 -4.98 18.46
N GLY A 273 13.29 -6.00 17.68
CA GLY A 273 12.73 -7.25 18.19
C GLY A 273 11.20 -7.31 18.19
N VAL A 274 10.49 -6.19 18.04
CA VAL A 274 9.05 -6.16 17.76
C VAL A 274 8.85 -6.20 16.24
N ILE A 275 8.08 -7.17 15.74
CA ILE A 275 7.91 -7.37 14.31
C ILE A 275 6.52 -7.91 13.96
N GLY A 276 6.03 -7.55 12.78
CA GLY A 276 4.85 -8.14 12.17
C GLY A 276 4.96 -9.65 11.99
N THR A 277 3.83 -10.36 12.11
CA THR A 277 3.75 -11.81 11.88
C THR A 277 4.08 -12.14 10.43
N LEU A 278 3.56 -11.37 9.47
CA LEU A 278 3.88 -11.59 8.05
C LEU A 278 5.38 -11.39 7.78
N ASP A 279 5.95 -10.26 8.20
CA ASP A 279 7.36 -9.95 7.99
C ASP A 279 8.28 -11.01 8.63
N ALA A 280 7.94 -11.48 9.83
CA ALA A 280 8.69 -12.54 10.51
C ALA A 280 8.60 -13.89 9.77
N TYR A 281 7.42 -14.26 9.28
CA TYR A 281 7.22 -15.45 8.48
C TYR A 281 8.04 -15.41 7.18
N GLU A 282 8.05 -14.28 6.47
CA GLU A 282 8.80 -14.13 5.23
C GLU A 282 10.31 -14.17 5.46
N LEU A 283 10.81 -13.46 6.49
CA LEU A 283 12.22 -13.49 6.84
C LEU A 283 12.69 -14.92 7.18
N ALA A 284 11.90 -15.67 7.95
CA ALA A 284 12.23 -17.05 8.30
C ALA A 284 12.16 -17.98 7.07
N THR A 285 11.04 -17.99 6.35
CA THR A 285 10.83 -18.97 5.27
C THR A 285 11.61 -18.69 3.99
N ARG A 286 11.90 -17.43 3.69
CA ARG A 286 12.64 -17.04 2.48
C ARG A 286 14.13 -16.97 2.72
N TYR A 287 14.56 -16.43 3.86
CA TYR A 287 15.98 -16.13 4.14
C TYR A 287 16.55 -16.85 5.36
N GLY A 288 15.74 -17.60 6.11
CA GLY A 288 16.17 -18.28 7.34
C GLY A 288 16.51 -17.30 8.46
N VAL A 289 15.92 -16.10 8.47
CA VAL A 289 16.27 -15.04 9.42
C VAL A 289 15.26 -14.98 10.56
N TRP A 290 15.75 -15.21 11.78
CA TRP A 290 15.00 -15.08 13.03
C TRP A 290 15.92 -14.60 14.15
N ALA A 291 15.53 -13.52 14.84
CA ALA A 291 16.33 -12.97 15.94
C ALA A 291 15.87 -13.56 17.29
N GLY A 292 16.83 -14.05 18.08
CA GLY A 292 16.59 -14.66 19.39
C GLY A 292 16.14 -16.12 19.33
N GLN A 293 15.99 -16.73 20.51
CA GLN A 293 15.52 -18.12 20.70
C GLN A 293 14.19 -18.19 21.44
N SER A 294 13.64 -17.05 21.86
CA SER A 294 12.33 -16.95 22.49
C SER A 294 11.47 -15.87 21.84
N ALA A 295 10.15 -16.11 21.81
CA ALA A 295 9.18 -15.14 21.36
C ALA A 295 7.89 -15.14 22.18
N LEU A 296 7.26 -13.98 22.27
CA LEU A 296 5.86 -13.80 22.64
C LEU A 296 5.06 -13.38 21.41
N VAL A 297 3.76 -13.68 21.42
CA VAL A 297 2.85 -13.29 20.34
C VAL A 297 1.74 -12.44 20.91
N ALA A 298 1.44 -11.32 20.26
CA ALA A 298 0.28 -10.48 20.55
C ALA A 298 -0.52 -10.25 19.27
N THR A 299 -1.76 -10.71 19.23
CA THR A 299 -2.51 -10.78 17.97
C THR A 299 -4.00 -10.49 18.13
N SER A 300 -4.61 -10.03 17.04
CA SER A 300 -6.06 -10.02 16.84
C SER A 300 -6.50 -10.97 15.72
N SER A 301 -5.60 -11.84 15.23
CA SER A 301 -5.78 -12.60 13.98
C SER A 301 -5.24 -14.04 14.08
N SER A 302 -5.96 -14.99 13.49
CA SER A 302 -5.66 -16.43 13.57
C SER A 302 -4.30 -16.87 12.95
N PRO A 303 -3.79 -16.29 11.84
CA PRO A 303 -2.52 -16.69 11.24
C PRO A 303 -1.30 -16.56 12.17
N ALA A 304 -1.35 -15.71 13.20
CA ALA A 304 -0.26 -15.57 14.18
C ALA A 304 -0.03 -16.86 14.98
N TYR A 305 -1.09 -17.64 15.25
CA TYR A 305 -0.96 -18.96 15.89
C TYR A 305 -0.23 -19.96 14.99
N ARG A 306 -0.45 -19.88 13.68
CA ARG A 306 0.27 -20.73 12.74
C ARG A 306 1.76 -20.42 12.74
N LEU A 307 2.14 -19.13 12.71
CA LEU A 307 3.55 -18.77 12.83
C LEU A 307 4.15 -19.23 14.16
N ALA A 308 3.41 -19.12 15.26
CA ALA A 308 3.86 -19.61 16.57
C ALA A 308 4.18 -21.12 16.56
N MET A 309 3.32 -21.94 15.94
CA MET A 309 3.59 -23.37 15.80
C MET A 309 4.79 -23.65 14.89
N LEU A 310 4.91 -22.96 13.75
CA LEU A 310 6.08 -23.08 12.88
C LEU A 310 7.38 -22.69 13.62
N ALA A 311 7.34 -21.60 14.39
CA ALA A 311 8.44 -21.16 15.24
C ALA A 311 8.84 -22.25 16.27
N SER A 312 7.86 -22.83 16.95
CA SER A 312 8.07 -23.94 17.90
C SER A 312 8.71 -25.16 17.22
N ASP A 313 8.22 -25.53 16.03
CA ASP A 313 8.80 -26.62 15.22
C ASP A 313 10.29 -26.38 14.92
N ALA A 314 10.73 -25.14 14.70
CA ALA A 314 12.15 -24.82 14.51
C ALA A 314 12.94 -24.56 15.80
N GLY A 315 12.40 -24.95 16.95
CA GLY A 315 13.09 -24.87 18.25
C GLY A 315 13.08 -23.47 18.87
N ILE A 316 12.22 -22.56 18.40
CA ILE A 316 12.03 -21.26 19.05
C ILE A 316 11.02 -21.44 20.19
N THR A 317 11.40 -21.01 21.39
CA THR A 317 10.52 -21.07 22.56
C THR A 317 9.41 -20.02 22.44
N ILE A 318 8.16 -20.46 22.22
CA ILE A 318 6.99 -19.59 22.29
C ILE A 318 6.45 -19.57 23.72
N GLY A 319 6.68 -18.46 24.43
CA GLY A 319 6.30 -18.36 25.84
C GLY A 319 4.78 -18.29 26.04
N ARG A 320 4.11 -17.44 25.26
CA ARG A 320 2.65 -17.21 25.36
C ARG A 320 2.12 -16.52 24.12
N ILE A 321 0.86 -16.81 23.79
CA ILE A 321 0.07 -16.07 22.79
C ILE A 321 -1.00 -15.26 23.52
N TYR A 322 -0.93 -13.95 23.38
CA TYR A 322 -1.94 -12.99 23.80
C TYR A 322 -2.85 -12.68 22.62
N ASP A 323 -4.13 -12.98 22.76
CA ASP A 323 -5.13 -12.74 21.72
C ASP A 323 -6.14 -11.73 22.24
N SER A 324 -6.31 -10.62 21.52
CA SER A 324 -7.24 -9.57 21.94
C SER A 324 -8.70 -10.00 21.83
N ARG A 325 -9.00 -11.06 21.08
CA ARG A 325 -10.35 -11.61 20.96
C ARG A 325 -10.71 -12.32 22.27
N PRO A 326 -11.89 -12.07 22.87
CA PRO A 326 -12.29 -12.70 24.13
C PRO A 326 -12.49 -14.22 24.06
N ARG A 327 -12.96 -14.72 22.91
CA ARG A 327 -13.26 -16.15 22.68
C ARG A 327 -12.82 -16.57 21.29
N PRO A 328 -11.51 -16.58 21.00
CA PRO A 328 -11.02 -16.91 19.67
C PRO A 328 -11.12 -18.42 19.45
N ALA A 329 -11.63 -18.79 18.28
CA ALA A 329 -11.69 -20.16 17.79
C ALA A 329 -10.99 -20.22 16.42
N SER A 330 -10.20 -21.25 16.20
CA SER A 330 -9.62 -21.61 14.90
C SER A 330 -8.92 -22.94 15.08
N ARG A 331 -8.81 -23.73 14.01
CA ARG A 331 -7.97 -24.93 14.01
C ARG A 331 -6.54 -24.66 14.48
N PHE A 332 -5.97 -23.48 14.16
CA PHE A 332 -4.62 -23.15 14.61
C PHE A 332 -4.54 -22.98 16.12
N ILE A 333 -5.60 -22.47 16.74
CA ILE A 333 -5.70 -22.27 18.18
C ILE A 333 -5.77 -23.63 18.87
N GLU A 334 -6.65 -24.52 18.39
CA GLU A 334 -6.77 -25.88 18.93
C GLU A 334 -5.46 -26.67 18.79
N PHE A 335 -4.82 -26.65 17.62
CA PHE A 335 -3.54 -27.32 17.43
C PHE A 335 -2.42 -26.73 18.29
N SER A 336 -2.37 -25.41 18.47
CA SER A 336 -1.31 -24.80 19.28
C SER A 336 -1.35 -25.20 20.76
N ARG A 337 -2.52 -25.61 21.29
CA ARG A 337 -2.62 -26.19 22.65
C ARG A 337 -1.85 -27.50 22.77
N ALA A 338 -1.86 -28.32 21.71
CA ALA A 338 -1.11 -29.57 21.67
C ALA A 338 0.41 -29.35 21.64
N TYR A 339 0.88 -28.17 21.21
CA TYR A 339 2.28 -27.75 21.33
C TYR A 339 2.65 -27.29 22.75
N GLY A 340 1.71 -27.28 23.70
CA GLY A 340 1.92 -26.76 25.04
C GLY A 340 2.03 -25.22 25.10
N ILE A 341 1.63 -24.51 24.05
CA ILE A 341 1.72 -23.06 24.01
C ILE A 341 0.60 -22.47 24.87
N VAL A 342 0.98 -21.66 25.85
CA VAL A 342 0.01 -21.00 26.73
C VAL A 342 -0.72 -19.89 25.99
N GLN A 343 -2.04 -19.85 26.11
CA GLN A 343 -2.91 -18.87 25.47
C GLN A 343 -3.56 -17.97 26.51
N SER A 344 -3.66 -16.68 26.19
CA SER A 344 -4.32 -15.67 27.00
C SER A 344 -5.30 -14.88 26.12
N PRO A 345 -6.51 -15.42 25.87
CA PRO A 345 -7.54 -14.72 25.12
C PRO A 345 -8.06 -13.50 25.90
N GLY A 346 -8.66 -12.55 25.19
CA GLY A 346 -9.12 -11.27 25.73
C GLY A 346 -8.01 -10.38 26.28
N THR A 347 -6.74 -10.63 25.94
CA THR A 347 -5.60 -9.93 26.51
C THR A 347 -4.83 -9.16 25.44
N ALA A 348 -4.67 -7.86 25.67
CA ALA A 348 -4.03 -6.92 24.75
C ALA A 348 -2.61 -6.54 25.17
N PRO A 349 -1.68 -6.27 24.23
CA PRO A 349 -0.41 -5.64 24.55
C PRO A 349 -0.63 -4.17 24.93
N VAL A 350 0.02 -3.71 26.00
CA VAL A 350 -0.06 -2.31 26.46
C VAL A 350 1.23 -1.55 26.20
N GLU A 351 2.35 -2.21 26.45
CA GLU A 351 3.67 -1.58 26.35
C GLU A 351 4.73 -2.65 26.13
N VAL A 352 5.71 -2.31 25.28
CA VAL A 352 6.96 -3.04 25.18
C VAL A 352 8.10 -2.11 25.55
N GLY A 353 8.94 -2.57 26.47
CA GLY A 353 10.18 -1.91 26.88
C GLY A 353 11.42 -2.75 26.57
N ILE A 354 12.60 -2.13 26.69
CA ILE A 354 13.87 -2.85 26.63
C ILE A 354 14.22 -3.31 28.05
N ALA A 355 14.22 -4.62 28.28
CA ALA A 355 14.47 -5.20 29.59
C ALA A 355 15.97 -5.27 29.93
N ARG A 356 16.83 -5.46 28.92
CA ARG A 356 18.29 -5.51 29.09
C ARG A 356 19.01 -4.99 27.84
N ALA A 357 20.11 -4.25 28.05
CA ALA A 357 21.04 -3.90 26.99
C ALA A 357 21.50 -5.18 26.26
N GLY A 358 21.27 -5.24 24.95
CA GLY A 358 21.54 -6.43 24.13
C GLY A 358 20.33 -7.02 23.40
N GLY A 359 19.11 -6.51 23.63
CA GLY A 359 17.94 -6.80 22.80
C GLY A 359 16.83 -7.62 23.48
N SER A 360 16.92 -7.89 24.79
CA SER A 360 15.78 -8.49 25.51
C SER A 360 14.69 -7.44 25.73
N LEU A 361 13.45 -7.83 25.43
CA LEU A 361 12.24 -7.04 25.55
C LEU A 361 11.41 -7.48 26.76
N SER A 362 10.60 -6.56 27.29
CA SER A 362 9.58 -6.83 28.29
C SER A 362 8.21 -6.43 27.75
N LEU A 363 7.27 -7.37 27.67
CA LEU A 363 5.89 -7.14 27.28
C LEU A 363 5.00 -6.96 28.51
N THR A 364 4.36 -5.81 28.61
CA THR A 364 3.28 -5.54 29.56
C THR A 364 1.94 -5.66 28.84
N VAL A 365 0.97 -6.30 29.48
CA VAL A 365 -0.37 -6.54 28.93
C VAL A 365 -1.45 -5.89 29.76
N ASP A 366 -2.66 -5.82 29.20
CA ASP A 366 -3.84 -5.24 29.87
C ASP A 366 -4.45 -6.22 30.86
N SER A 367 -3.74 -6.48 31.95
CA SER A 367 -4.19 -7.33 33.05
C SER A 367 -3.56 -6.81 34.34
N ALA A 368 -4.41 -6.46 35.31
CA ALA A 368 -4.00 -5.79 36.55
C ALA A 368 -2.98 -6.60 37.38
N ASP A 369 -3.04 -7.93 37.29
CA ASP A 369 -2.20 -8.84 38.08
C ASP A 369 -1.06 -9.46 37.24
N ALA A 370 -0.90 -9.09 35.96
CA ALA A 370 0.10 -9.70 35.09
C ALA A 370 1.47 -9.00 35.22
N GLU A 371 2.48 -9.76 35.65
CA GLU A 371 3.86 -9.31 35.59
C GLU A 371 4.37 -9.22 34.14
N PRO A 372 5.23 -8.24 33.81
CA PRO A 372 5.81 -8.13 32.48
C PRO A 372 6.63 -9.37 32.08
N LEU A 373 6.30 -9.99 30.95
CA LEU A 373 7.04 -11.15 30.46
C LEU A 373 8.23 -10.73 29.61
N ARG A 374 9.38 -11.36 29.88
CA ARG A 374 10.62 -11.12 29.13
C ARG A 374 10.75 -12.07 27.96
N THR A 375 11.27 -11.54 26.85
CA THR A 375 11.55 -12.31 25.64
C THR A 375 12.62 -11.62 24.80
N GLU A 376 13.04 -12.23 23.70
CA GLU A 376 13.96 -11.62 22.74
C GLU A 376 13.23 -11.09 21.49
N ARG A 377 12.00 -11.56 21.26
CA ARG A 377 11.19 -11.18 20.11
C ARG A 377 9.71 -11.11 20.46
N ILE A 378 9.00 -10.14 19.89
CA ILE A 378 7.55 -10.04 20.03
C ILE A 378 6.96 -10.01 18.62
N LEU A 379 6.16 -11.02 18.32
CA LEU A 379 5.37 -11.08 17.09
C LEU A 379 4.06 -10.34 17.32
N VAL A 380 3.74 -9.39 16.44
CA VAL A 380 2.51 -8.62 16.51
C VAL A 380 1.68 -8.78 15.23
N CYS A 381 0.36 -8.81 15.35
CA CYS A 381 -0.54 -8.79 14.19
C CYS A 381 -1.88 -8.16 14.59
N GLY A 382 -2.17 -6.98 14.03
CA GLY A 382 -3.40 -6.21 14.27
C GLY A 382 -4.45 -6.36 13.17
N GLY A 383 -4.37 -7.42 12.36
CA GLY A 383 -5.26 -7.65 11.22
C GLY A 383 -4.73 -7.11 9.89
N TRP A 384 -5.61 -6.97 8.89
CA TRP A 384 -5.23 -6.80 7.49
C TRP A 384 -5.99 -5.66 6.81
N GLN A 385 -5.24 -4.82 6.07
CA GLN A 385 -5.76 -3.75 5.25
C GLN A 385 -5.48 -4.05 3.77
N PRO A 386 -6.49 -4.26 2.90
CA PRO A 386 -6.29 -4.29 1.45
C PRO A 386 -5.38 -3.16 0.97
N ASP A 387 -4.36 -3.46 0.16
CA ASP A 387 -3.45 -2.42 -0.36
C ASP A 387 -4.11 -1.66 -1.51
N LEU A 388 -4.86 -0.62 -1.13
CA LEU A 388 -5.57 0.26 -2.05
C LEU A 388 -4.71 1.45 -2.49
N THR A 389 -3.39 1.42 -2.28
CA THR A 389 -2.50 2.53 -2.67
C THR A 389 -2.55 2.84 -4.15
N LEU A 390 -2.34 1.83 -5.00
CA LEU A 390 -2.39 2.05 -6.44
C LEU A 390 -3.83 2.27 -6.96
N TRP A 391 -4.83 1.72 -6.26
CA TRP A 391 -6.24 1.99 -6.57
C TRP A 391 -6.60 3.45 -6.36
N HIS A 392 -6.22 4.04 -5.22
CA HIS A 392 -6.47 5.47 -4.96
C HIS A 392 -5.66 6.35 -5.91
N VAL A 393 -4.40 5.99 -6.21
CA VAL A 393 -3.57 6.71 -7.20
C VAL A 393 -4.25 6.74 -8.57
N ALA A 394 -4.96 5.68 -8.92
CA ALA A 394 -5.75 5.59 -10.15
C ALA A 394 -7.03 6.44 -10.17
N GLY A 395 -7.40 7.08 -9.05
CA GLY A 395 -8.69 7.75 -8.89
C GLY A 395 -9.81 6.86 -8.33
N GLY A 396 -9.49 5.65 -7.86
CA GLY A 396 -10.45 4.71 -7.30
C GLY A 396 -10.93 5.10 -5.90
N ASN A 397 -12.22 4.94 -5.62
CA ASN A 397 -12.80 5.29 -4.32
C ASN A 397 -12.73 4.14 -3.31
N SER A 398 -12.78 4.45 -2.02
CA SER A 398 -12.93 3.46 -0.96
C SER A 398 -13.89 3.93 0.13
N ARG A 399 -14.28 3.02 1.02
CA ARG A 399 -15.05 3.34 2.24
C ARG A 399 -14.55 2.49 3.40
N TRP A 400 -14.82 2.95 4.62
CA TRP A 400 -14.63 2.14 5.81
C TRP A 400 -15.70 1.04 5.90
N HIS A 401 -15.28 -0.19 6.15
CA HIS A 401 -16.18 -1.32 6.45
C HIS A 401 -16.17 -1.61 7.96
N PRO A 402 -17.18 -1.20 8.73
CA PRO A 402 -17.15 -1.29 10.19
C PRO A 402 -17.06 -2.74 10.70
N GLY A 403 -17.69 -3.70 10.01
CA GLY A 403 -17.65 -5.11 10.41
C GLY A 403 -16.29 -5.78 10.21
N HIS A 404 -15.43 -5.22 9.34
CA HIS A 404 -14.08 -5.75 9.07
C HIS A 404 -12.96 -4.83 9.58
N ALA A 405 -13.32 -3.66 10.13
CA ALA A 405 -12.41 -2.61 10.59
C ALA A 405 -11.27 -2.28 9.62
N ARG A 406 -11.61 -2.07 8.34
CA ARG A 406 -10.67 -1.75 7.26
C ARG A 406 -11.30 -0.92 6.15
N LEU A 407 -10.47 -0.27 5.34
CA LEU A 407 -10.90 0.34 4.09
C LEU A 407 -11.09 -0.73 3.00
N GLU A 408 -12.18 -0.63 2.26
CA GLU A 408 -12.50 -1.48 1.11
C GLU A 408 -12.81 -0.62 -0.11
N ALA A 409 -12.41 -1.07 -1.29
CA ALA A 409 -12.62 -0.35 -2.53
C ALA A 409 -14.12 -0.26 -2.90
N THR A 410 -14.51 0.82 -3.56
CA THR A 410 -15.88 1.03 -4.04
C THR A 410 -15.87 1.59 -5.46
N GLY A 411 -16.98 1.36 -6.17
CA GLY A 411 -17.12 1.78 -7.56
C GLY A 411 -16.28 0.95 -8.52
N THR A 412 -16.13 1.47 -9.74
CA THR A 412 -15.43 0.81 -10.85
C THR A 412 -14.49 1.81 -11.51
N GLN A 413 -13.49 1.28 -12.21
CA GLN A 413 -12.61 2.03 -13.11
C GLN A 413 -12.65 1.34 -14.47
N ASP A 414 -12.61 2.10 -15.56
CA ASP A 414 -12.88 1.55 -16.91
C ASP A 414 -11.87 0.47 -17.31
N ASN A 415 -10.59 0.69 -17.00
CA ASN A 415 -9.47 -0.11 -17.48
C ASN A 415 -8.57 -0.63 -16.35
N ILE A 416 -9.02 -0.51 -15.10
CA ILE A 416 -8.25 -0.86 -13.92
C ILE A 416 -9.17 -1.64 -12.98
N VAL A 417 -8.78 -2.84 -12.59
CA VAL A 417 -9.57 -3.71 -11.71
C VAL A 417 -8.72 -4.26 -10.57
N LEU A 418 -9.35 -4.59 -9.46
CA LEU A 418 -8.70 -5.22 -8.30
C LEU A 418 -8.86 -6.74 -8.37
N ALA A 419 -7.88 -7.47 -7.87
CA ALA A 419 -7.94 -8.93 -7.70
C ALA A 419 -7.29 -9.36 -6.37
N GLY A 420 -7.65 -10.56 -5.90
CA GLY A 420 -7.11 -11.11 -4.65
C GLY A 420 -7.51 -10.31 -3.41
N SER A 421 -6.64 -10.30 -2.41
CA SER A 421 -6.90 -9.60 -1.15
C SER A 421 -7.00 -8.07 -1.29
N ALA A 422 -6.47 -7.49 -2.36
CA ALA A 422 -6.69 -6.09 -2.68
C ALA A 422 -8.16 -5.80 -3.05
N ALA A 423 -8.85 -6.79 -3.64
CA ALA A 423 -10.30 -6.75 -3.91
C ALA A 423 -11.16 -7.20 -2.72
N GLY A 424 -10.55 -7.59 -1.60
CA GLY A 424 -11.25 -8.03 -0.38
C GLY A 424 -11.36 -9.55 -0.19
N TYR A 425 -10.94 -10.36 -1.16
CA TYR A 425 -10.95 -11.83 -1.07
C TYR A 425 -9.88 -12.35 -0.10
N GLN A 426 -10.25 -13.29 0.77
CA GLN A 426 -9.39 -13.71 1.88
C GLN A 426 -8.78 -15.09 1.71
N THR A 427 -9.50 -16.01 1.04
CA THR A 427 -8.99 -17.37 0.80
C THR A 427 -8.09 -17.40 -0.42
N ARG A 428 -7.21 -18.40 -0.48
CA ARG A 428 -6.36 -18.62 -1.66
C ARG A 428 -7.22 -18.98 -2.88
N ARG A 429 -8.24 -19.83 -2.73
CA ARG A 429 -9.22 -20.13 -3.78
C ARG A 429 -9.87 -18.86 -4.33
N GLY A 430 -10.43 -18.02 -3.46
CA GLY A 430 -11.04 -16.75 -3.85
C GLY A 430 -10.05 -15.81 -4.51
N CYS A 431 -8.81 -15.76 -4.03
CA CYS A 431 -7.74 -14.97 -4.66
C CYS A 431 -7.39 -15.46 -6.08
N ILE A 432 -7.27 -16.77 -6.29
CA ILE A 432 -6.99 -17.34 -7.62
C ILE A 432 -8.14 -17.08 -8.59
N GLN A 433 -9.38 -17.34 -8.16
CA GLN A 433 -10.56 -17.17 -8.99
C GLN A 433 -10.80 -15.69 -9.34
N SER A 434 -10.64 -14.78 -8.38
CA SER A 434 -10.75 -13.33 -8.62
C SER A 434 -9.69 -12.80 -9.58
N GLY A 435 -8.49 -13.40 -9.63
CA GLY A 435 -7.49 -13.08 -10.64
C GLY A 435 -7.98 -13.32 -12.07
N ALA A 436 -8.61 -14.47 -12.31
CA ALA A 436 -9.18 -14.79 -13.62
C ALA A 436 -10.42 -13.93 -13.94
N ASP A 437 -11.31 -13.76 -12.96
CA ASP A 437 -12.52 -12.94 -13.08
C ASP A 437 -12.21 -11.45 -13.39
N ALA A 438 -11.13 -10.91 -12.82
CA ALA A 438 -10.65 -9.56 -13.13
C ALA A 438 -10.32 -9.38 -14.62
N VAL A 439 -9.75 -10.41 -15.26
CA VAL A 439 -9.48 -10.38 -16.72
C VAL A 439 -10.78 -10.42 -17.50
N ASP A 440 -11.73 -11.28 -17.13
CA ASP A 440 -13.03 -11.33 -17.79
C ASP A 440 -13.80 -10.01 -17.65
N GLN A 441 -13.70 -9.35 -16.49
CA GLN A 441 -14.24 -8.01 -16.28
C GLN A 441 -13.62 -6.97 -17.23
N LEU A 442 -12.29 -6.94 -17.35
CA LEU A 442 -11.59 -6.01 -18.26
C LEU A 442 -11.90 -6.27 -19.74
N LEU A 443 -12.22 -7.52 -20.10
CA LEU A 443 -12.55 -7.92 -21.46
C LEU A 443 -14.06 -7.91 -21.74
N VAL A 444 -14.88 -7.46 -20.78
CA VAL A 444 -16.35 -7.42 -20.88
C VAL A 444 -16.93 -8.79 -21.26
N ARG A 445 -16.35 -9.86 -20.70
CA ARG A 445 -16.79 -11.24 -20.90
C ARG A 445 -17.76 -11.68 -19.80
N PRO A 446 -18.56 -12.73 -20.04
CA PRO A 446 -19.37 -13.34 -19.00
C PRO A 446 -18.51 -13.77 -17.81
N ARG A 447 -18.82 -13.23 -16.64
CA ARG A 447 -18.09 -13.48 -15.40
C ARG A 447 -18.65 -14.68 -14.66
N LYS A 448 -17.76 -15.45 -14.04
CA LYS A 448 -18.12 -16.48 -13.06
C LYS A 448 -18.00 -15.89 -11.66
N GLY A 449 -18.97 -16.16 -10.79
CA GLY A 449 -18.87 -15.75 -9.39
C GLY A 449 -17.60 -16.32 -8.74
N VAL A 450 -16.96 -15.53 -7.89
CA VAL A 450 -15.79 -15.94 -7.10
C VAL A 450 -16.28 -16.66 -5.85
N ASP A 451 -15.90 -17.92 -5.69
CA ASP A 451 -16.06 -18.71 -4.48
C ASP A 451 -14.93 -18.39 -3.50
N ASP A 452 -15.26 -17.62 -2.45
CA ASP A 452 -14.35 -17.27 -1.35
C ASP A 452 -14.89 -17.83 -0.03
N PRO A 453 -14.78 -19.16 0.19
CA PRO A 453 -15.39 -19.81 1.34
C PRO A 453 -14.63 -19.44 2.62
N LEU A 454 -15.11 -18.39 3.29
CA LEU A 454 -14.67 -18.07 4.64
C LEU A 454 -15.09 -19.22 5.56
N ILE A 455 -14.20 -19.61 6.48
CA ILE A 455 -14.51 -20.68 7.43
C ILE A 455 -15.68 -20.22 8.29
N ASP A 456 -16.62 -21.14 8.55
CA ASP A 456 -17.81 -20.87 9.36
C ASP A 456 -17.40 -20.18 10.67
N PRO A 457 -18.00 -19.04 11.02
CA PRO A 457 -17.76 -18.36 12.30
C PRO A 457 -17.89 -19.26 13.54
N LEU A 458 -18.59 -20.39 13.43
CA LEU A 458 -18.65 -21.44 14.45
C LEU A 458 -17.29 -22.12 14.68
N TYR A 459 -16.49 -22.30 13.64
CA TYR A 459 -15.19 -23.00 13.68
C TYR A 459 -13.98 -22.06 13.63
N GLU A 460 -14.12 -20.87 13.05
CA GLU A 460 -13.07 -19.85 13.02
C GLU A 460 -13.62 -18.46 13.32
N SER A 461 -13.12 -17.85 14.39
CA SER A 461 -13.44 -16.47 14.73
C SER A 461 -12.84 -15.52 13.70
N PRO A 462 -13.60 -14.52 13.24
CA PRO A 462 -13.06 -13.47 12.38
C PRO A 462 -11.92 -12.74 13.10
N ASP A 463 -11.09 -12.07 12.31
CA ASP A 463 -10.10 -11.15 12.84
C ASP A 463 -10.79 -10.01 13.60
N ALA A 464 -10.22 -9.61 14.73
CA ALA A 464 -10.66 -8.43 15.46
C ALA A 464 -9.91 -7.18 14.97
N PRO A 465 -10.47 -5.98 15.22
CA PRO A 465 -9.78 -4.72 14.96
C PRO A 465 -8.40 -4.67 15.62
N ALA A 466 -7.50 -3.85 15.07
CA ALA A 466 -6.19 -3.63 15.64
C ALA A 466 -6.33 -3.11 17.08
N THR A 467 -5.64 -3.73 18.02
CA THR A 467 -5.73 -3.34 19.43
C THR A 467 -5.07 -1.98 19.65
N ILE A 468 -5.70 -1.14 20.48
CA ILE A 468 -5.20 0.18 20.85
C ILE A 468 -5.07 0.22 22.37
N ALA A 469 -3.84 0.35 22.87
CA ALA A 469 -3.57 0.50 24.30
C ALA A 469 -3.76 1.95 24.73
N GLU A 470 -4.09 2.23 25.99
CA GLU A 470 -4.11 3.61 26.49
C GLU A 470 -2.71 4.26 26.47
N PRO A 471 -2.57 5.57 26.19
CA PRO A 471 -1.29 6.26 26.26
C PRO A 471 -0.72 6.21 27.68
N ARG A 472 0.56 5.84 27.83
CA ARG A 472 1.26 5.84 29.11
C ARG A 472 2.28 6.97 29.20
N PRO A 473 2.28 7.76 30.28
CA PRO A 473 3.37 8.68 30.57
C PRO A 473 4.68 7.91 30.71
N ASP A 474 5.75 8.41 30.10
CA ASP A 474 7.12 7.88 30.22
C ASP A 474 7.41 6.53 29.55
N ALA A 475 6.47 6.02 28.75
CA ALA A 475 6.66 4.84 27.91
C ALA A 475 7.40 5.16 26.58
N PRO A 476 7.94 4.16 25.88
CA PRO A 476 8.53 4.34 24.55
C PRO A 476 7.53 4.90 23.52
N PRO A 477 8.00 5.51 22.42
CA PRO A 477 7.12 6.05 21.39
C PRO A 477 6.14 5.00 20.83
N CYS A 478 4.91 5.45 20.56
CA CYS A 478 3.84 4.65 19.97
C CYS A 478 3.58 5.14 18.55
N PHE A 479 3.63 4.24 17.57
CA PHE A 479 3.47 4.56 16.15
C PHE A 479 2.16 4.02 15.60
N LEU A 480 1.62 4.67 14.57
CA LEU A 480 0.37 4.28 13.92
C LEU A 480 0.53 3.05 13.02
N ASP A 481 1.71 2.90 12.42
CA ASP A 481 2.04 1.81 11.50
C ASP A 481 3.55 1.49 11.50
N GLY A 482 3.90 0.32 10.92
CA GLY A 482 5.27 -0.16 10.74
C GLY A 482 5.98 0.35 9.49
N GLY A 483 5.33 1.17 8.66
CA GLY A 483 5.88 1.70 7.41
C GLY A 483 6.92 2.82 7.56
N THR A 484 7.20 3.52 6.45
CA THR A 484 8.26 4.54 6.36
C THR A 484 7.89 5.89 6.98
N ALA A 485 6.60 6.18 7.22
CA ALA A 485 6.13 7.50 7.62
C ALA A 485 6.48 7.87 9.08
N MET A 486 6.86 6.91 9.93
CA MET A 486 7.25 7.16 11.34
C MET A 486 6.23 8.02 12.12
N LEU A 487 4.93 7.93 11.76
CA LEU A 487 3.89 8.73 12.39
C LEU A 487 3.59 8.17 13.78
N GLN A 488 3.78 9.03 14.79
CA GLN A 488 3.42 8.71 16.16
C GLN A 488 1.92 8.89 16.37
N ARG A 489 1.37 8.09 17.29
CA ARG A 489 0.05 8.36 17.85
C ARG A 489 0.03 9.76 18.47
N PRO A 490 -0.96 10.61 18.14
CA PRO A 490 -1.16 11.88 18.81
C PRO A 490 -1.30 11.72 20.32
N ALA A 491 -0.57 12.53 21.08
CA ALA A 491 -0.60 12.54 22.54
C ALA A 491 -0.63 13.99 23.06
N PRO A 492 -1.34 14.27 24.17
CA PRO A 492 -1.40 15.62 24.72
C PRO A 492 0.00 16.09 25.18
N PRO A 493 0.28 17.40 25.08
CA PRO A 493 1.59 17.95 25.42
C PRO A 493 1.91 17.76 26.91
N ARG A 494 3.15 17.36 27.21
CA ARG A 494 3.66 17.22 28.58
C ARG A 494 3.80 18.58 29.28
N ARG A 495 3.07 18.83 30.38
CA ARG A 495 3.37 19.94 31.31
C ARG A 495 4.43 19.51 32.32
N ARG A 496 5.68 19.98 32.17
CA ARG A 496 6.73 19.84 33.19
C ARG A 496 6.81 21.11 34.05
N TRP A 497 6.48 21.00 35.34
CA TRP A 497 6.41 22.12 36.29
C TRP A 497 7.74 22.88 36.47
N PHE A 498 8.88 22.25 36.18
CA PHE A 498 10.21 22.86 36.28
C PHE A 498 10.87 23.26 34.95
N ALA A 499 10.19 23.06 33.81
CA ALA A 499 10.76 23.35 32.48
C ALA A 499 10.16 24.62 31.86
N ALA A 500 10.27 25.75 32.55
CA ALA A 500 9.74 27.05 32.10
C ALA A 500 10.43 27.65 30.85
N ARG A 501 11.21 26.88 30.07
CA ARG A 501 11.88 27.38 28.86
C ARG A 501 11.88 26.48 27.62
N ARG A 502 11.28 25.28 27.66
CA ARG A 502 11.02 24.47 26.45
C ARG A 502 9.74 23.66 26.62
N LEU A 503 8.65 24.16 26.05
CA LEU A 503 7.55 23.29 25.61
C LEU A 503 8.15 22.34 24.56
N GLN A 504 8.49 21.12 24.95
CA GLN A 504 8.74 20.06 23.96
C GLN A 504 7.37 19.71 23.37
N MET A 505 7.07 20.22 22.16
CA MET A 505 5.92 19.76 21.39
C MET A 505 6.12 18.28 21.07
N SER A 506 5.40 17.42 21.79
CA SER A 506 5.56 15.97 21.75
C SER A 506 4.58 15.36 20.75
N GLY A 507 4.93 15.37 19.46
CA GLY A 507 4.18 14.66 18.42
C GLY A 507 3.07 15.51 17.76
N LEU A 508 2.46 14.93 16.72
CA LEU A 508 1.32 15.51 16.02
C LEU A 508 0.15 15.64 17.00
N LEU A 509 -0.53 16.79 17.03
CA LEU A 509 -1.76 16.94 17.82
C LEU A 509 -2.98 16.45 17.03
N VAL A 510 -2.92 16.59 15.70
CA VAL A 510 -3.91 16.11 14.75
C VAL A 510 -3.21 15.52 13.52
N LEU A 511 -3.84 14.56 12.83
CA LEU A 511 -3.23 13.90 11.66
C LEU A 511 -3.03 14.85 10.47
N SER A 512 -3.78 15.94 10.39
CA SER A 512 -3.62 16.96 9.33
C SER A 512 -2.30 17.73 9.43
N GLU A 513 -1.61 17.68 10.57
CA GLU A 513 -0.27 18.26 10.74
C GLU A 513 0.83 17.33 10.20
N ALA A 514 0.49 16.13 9.71
CA ALA A 514 1.47 15.19 9.18
C ALA A 514 2.21 15.84 8.00
N PRO A 515 3.56 15.89 8.02
CA PRO A 515 4.33 16.60 7.01
C PRO A 515 4.43 15.84 5.68
N GLN A 516 3.82 14.66 5.59
CA GLN A 516 3.79 13.78 4.41
C GLN A 516 2.43 13.11 4.28
N PRO A 517 2.06 12.65 3.07
CA PRO A 517 0.79 11.97 2.89
C PRO A 517 0.71 10.68 3.72
N LEU A 518 -0.46 10.45 4.33
CA LEU A 518 -0.73 9.28 5.15
C LEU A 518 -0.62 7.99 4.32
N ALA A 519 -0.07 6.91 4.88
CA ALA A 519 -0.25 5.58 4.30
C ALA A 519 -1.69 5.11 4.51
N VAL A 520 -2.13 4.09 3.76
CA VAL A 520 -3.48 3.51 3.93
C VAL A 520 -3.69 2.96 5.35
N CYS A 521 -2.65 2.37 5.95
CA CYS A 521 -2.67 1.89 7.33
C CYS A 521 -2.73 3.02 8.36
N ASP A 522 -2.12 4.18 8.08
CA ASP A 522 -2.25 5.37 8.93
C ASP A 522 -3.68 5.91 8.92
N VAL A 523 -4.37 5.88 7.77
CA VAL A 523 -5.79 6.23 7.68
C VAL A 523 -6.64 5.25 8.49
N ALA A 524 -6.41 3.95 8.35
CA ALA A 524 -7.13 2.94 9.14
C ALA A 524 -6.89 3.09 10.65
N ALA A 525 -5.64 3.34 11.06
CA ALA A 525 -5.29 3.66 12.44
C ALA A 525 -5.97 4.94 12.93
N GLY A 526 -6.05 5.97 12.08
CA GLY A 526 -6.75 7.21 12.37
C GLY A 526 -8.25 7.01 12.59
N VAL A 527 -8.88 6.12 11.84
CA VAL A 527 -10.29 5.75 12.07
C VAL A 527 -10.46 5.01 13.39
N ASP A 528 -9.62 4.02 13.68
CA ASP A 528 -9.72 3.24 14.92
C ASP A 528 -9.44 4.09 16.17
N LEU A 529 -8.58 5.10 16.05
CA LEU A 529 -8.31 6.09 17.11
C LEU A 529 -9.40 7.18 17.22
N GLY A 530 -10.40 7.18 16.34
CA GLY A 530 -11.43 8.22 16.29
C GLY A 530 -10.94 9.58 15.77
N LEU A 531 -9.74 9.65 15.19
CA LEU A 531 -9.13 10.85 14.60
C LEU A 531 -9.69 11.15 13.21
N ILE A 532 -10.19 10.12 12.51
CA ILE A 532 -10.83 10.24 11.21
C ILE A 532 -12.23 9.63 11.30
N PRO A 533 -13.30 10.40 11.02
CA PRO A 533 -14.65 9.82 10.98
C PRO A 533 -14.73 8.70 9.94
N GLN A 534 -15.39 7.58 10.28
CA GLN A 534 -15.53 6.42 9.38
C GLN A 534 -16.07 6.80 8.00
N ALA A 535 -17.04 7.72 7.93
CA ALA A 535 -17.63 8.22 6.69
C ALA A 535 -16.65 9.04 5.83
N ALA A 536 -15.64 9.67 6.44
CA ALA A 536 -14.63 10.47 5.76
C ALA A 536 -13.38 9.66 5.38
N ALA A 537 -13.24 8.42 5.89
CA ALA A 537 -12.05 7.59 5.72
C ALA A 537 -11.68 7.39 4.24
N GLY A 538 -12.68 7.15 3.38
CA GLY A 538 -12.49 7.01 1.94
C GLY A 538 -11.94 8.28 1.27
N ILE A 539 -12.48 9.44 1.65
CA ILE A 539 -12.04 10.75 1.15
C ILE A 539 -10.59 11.01 1.57
N VAL A 540 -10.27 10.84 2.86
CA VAL A 540 -8.89 11.01 3.35
C VAL A 540 -7.94 10.05 2.65
N ALA A 541 -8.37 8.80 2.43
CA ALA A 541 -7.57 7.82 1.73
C ALA A 541 -7.36 8.14 0.24
N GLN A 542 -8.20 8.97 -0.36
CA GLN A 542 -8.06 9.48 -1.72
C GLN A 542 -7.18 10.74 -1.77
N GLU A 543 -7.37 11.68 -0.84
CA GLU A 543 -6.58 12.92 -0.76
C GLU A 543 -5.09 12.67 -0.53
N ARG A 544 -4.73 11.61 0.21
CA ARG A 544 -3.32 11.23 0.44
C ARG A 544 -2.51 10.90 -0.83
N VAL A 545 -3.18 10.71 -1.96
CA VAL A 545 -2.54 10.42 -3.25
C VAL A 545 -2.84 11.47 -4.32
N ALA A 546 -3.50 12.59 -3.94
CA ALA A 546 -3.71 13.73 -4.82
C ALA A 546 -2.37 14.32 -5.30
N LEU A 547 -2.27 14.58 -6.60
CA LEU A 547 -1.09 14.35 -7.44
C LEU A 547 0.09 15.33 -7.28
N VAL A 548 1.32 14.78 -7.36
CA VAL A 548 2.43 15.38 -8.12
C VAL A 548 2.27 14.90 -9.56
N PRO A 549 2.16 15.80 -10.57
CA PRO A 549 2.08 15.40 -11.95
C PRO A 549 3.34 14.62 -12.35
N LEU A 550 3.16 13.44 -12.98
CA LEU A 550 4.26 12.79 -13.71
C LEU A 550 4.66 13.79 -14.82
N ALA A 551 5.86 14.37 -14.70
CA ALA A 551 6.27 15.54 -15.47
C ALA A 551 5.92 15.44 -16.98
N GLN A 552 5.40 16.58 -17.44
CA GLN A 552 5.12 17.06 -18.80
C GLN A 552 4.47 16.07 -19.76
N HIS A 553 3.29 16.49 -20.24
CA HIS A 553 2.84 16.20 -21.59
C HIS A 553 4.05 15.98 -22.49
N ARG A 554 4.23 14.75 -22.98
CA ARG A 554 4.78 14.60 -24.32
C ARG A 554 3.80 15.41 -25.15
N GLU A 555 4.20 16.61 -25.56
CA GLU A 555 3.55 17.31 -26.64
C GLU A 555 3.52 16.28 -27.76
N LEU A 556 2.35 15.65 -27.95
CA LEU A 556 1.92 15.35 -29.29
C LEU A 556 2.19 16.66 -30.06
N PRO A 557 2.91 16.62 -31.19
CA PRO A 557 3.14 17.84 -31.97
C PRO A 557 1.79 18.54 -32.01
N ALA A 558 1.78 19.79 -31.53
CA ALA A 558 0.56 20.55 -31.42
C ALA A 558 -0.19 20.32 -32.73
N ALA A 559 -1.35 19.67 -32.65
CA ALA A 559 -2.34 19.88 -33.69
C ALA A 559 -2.38 21.41 -33.79
N GLU A 560 -2.06 21.94 -34.98
CA GLU A 560 -2.14 23.37 -35.24
C GLU A 560 -3.38 23.87 -34.52
N PRO A 561 -3.28 24.96 -33.73
CA PRO A 561 -4.38 25.41 -32.90
C PRO A 561 -5.62 25.43 -33.78
N ASP A 562 -6.50 24.45 -33.53
CA ASP A 562 -7.72 24.30 -34.30
C ASP A 562 -8.33 25.69 -34.29
N ALA A 563 -8.52 26.23 -35.50
CA ALA A 563 -9.19 27.50 -35.67
C ALA A 563 -10.42 27.52 -34.75
N PRO A 564 -10.72 28.64 -34.09
CA PRO A 564 -11.87 28.72 -33.19
C PRO A 564 -13.06 28.04 -33.86
N PRO A 565 -13.73 27.07 -33.21
CA PRO A 565 -14.70 26.23 -33.86
C PRO A 565 -15.70 27.12 -34.59
N ALA A 566 -15.80 26.95 -35.90
CA ALA A 566 -16.86 27.56 -36.68
C ALA A 566 -18.18 27.23 -35.97
N TRP A 567 -18.92 28.29 -35.64
CA TRP A 567 -20.10 28.27 -34.79
C TRP A 567 -21.05 27.09 -35.09
N PRO A 568 -21.58 26.42 -34.05
CA PRO A 568 -21.76 24.97 -34.07
C PRO A 568 -23.02 24.53 -34.84
N GLU A 569 -22.88 23.48 -35.63
CA GLU A 569 -24.03 22.69 -36.07
C GLU A 569 -24.80 22.18 -34.84
N VAL A 570 -26.14 22.11 -34.97
CA VAL A 570 -27.02 21.59 -33.92
C VAL A 570 -26.56 20.19 -33.50
N PRO A 571 -26.22 19.95 -32.21
CA PRO A 571 -25.78 18.64 -31.76
C PRO A 571 -26.74 17.54 -32.19
N ALA A 572 -26.22 16.42 -32.67
CA ALA A 572 -27.04 15.36 -33.28
C ALA A 572 -28.19 14.89 -32.36
N TRP A 573 -27.96 14.87 -31.05
CA TRP A 573 -28.93 14.47 -30.01
C TRP A 573 -29.98 15.56 -29.68
N LEU A 574 -29.84 16.78 -30.20
CA LEU A 574 -30.83 17.85 -30.11
C LEU A 574 -31.61 18.10 -31.40
N ARG A 575 -31.24 17.44 -32.52
CA ARG A 575 -31.95 17.63 -33.79
C ARG A 575 -33.43 17.32 -33.65
N GLY A 576 -34.26 18.25 -34.14
CA GLY A 576 -35.72 18.14 -34.13
C GLY A 576 -36.39 18.42 -32.78
N ARG A 577 -35.64 18.49 -31.66
CA ARG A 577 -36.21 18.71 -30.32
C ARG A 577 -36.96 20.05 -30.21
N TYR A 578 -36.42 21.12 -30.79
CA TYR A 578 -36.98 22.47 -30.74
C TYR A 578 -37.61 22.90 -32.07
N GLY A 579 -38.10 21.93 -32.84
CA GLY A 579 -38.67 22.14 -34.18
C GLY A 579 -37.63 22.04 -35.31
N ARG A 580 -38.13 22.02 -36.55
CA ARG A 580 -37.26 22.06 -37.74
C ARG A 580 -36.58 23.43 -37.84
N GLY A 581 -35.28 23.43 -38.11
CA GLY A 581 -34.50 24.64 -38.32
C GLY A 581 -34.12 25.40 -37.05
N ALA A 582 -34.10 24.75 -35.87
CA ALA A 582 -33.58 25.38 -34.65
C ALA A 582 -32.17 25.96 -34.88
N GLN A 583 -31.93 27.16 -34.35
CA GLN A 583 -30.71 27.92 -34.59
C GLN A 583 -29.95 28.17 -33.30
N VAL A 584 -28.63 28.24 -33.41
CA VAL A 584 -27.77 28.67 -32.32
C VAL A 584 -27.81 30.19 -32.26
N VAL A 585 -28.04 30.71 -31.06
CA VAL A 585 -28.16 32.13 -30.77
C VAL A 585 -27.30 32.49 -29.57
N ARG A 586 -26.91 33.76 -29.49
CA ARG A 586 -26.31 34.30 -28.28
C ARG A 586 -27.40 34.69 -27.30
N LEU A 587 -27.22 34.32 -26.04
CA LEU A 587 -28.12 34.66 -24.94
C LEU A 587 -27.49 35.79 -24.12
N VAL A 588 -28.14 36.94 -24.14
CA VAL A 588 -27.70 38.13 -23.39
C VAL A 588 -28.48 38.17 -22.08
N PRO A 589 -27.89 37.82 -20.94
CA PRO A 589 -28.58 37.85 -19.66
C PRO A 589 -28.92 39.29 -19.27
N GLN A 590 -30.12 39.54 -18.73
CA GLN A 590 -30.51 40.87 -18.23
C GLN A 590 -29.94 41.17 -16.84
N GLU A 591 -29.49 40.13 -16.13
CA GLU A 591 -28.79 40.22 -14.85
C GLU A 591 -27.37 39.68 -15.01
N ALA A 592 -26.42 40.11 -14.19
CA ALA A 592 -25.03 39.61 -14.23
C ALA A 592 -24.96 38.17 -13.69
N ARG A 593 -25.42 37.21 -14.51
CA ARG A 593 -25.54 35.78 -14.17
C ARG A 593 -25.13 34.91 -15.35
N SER A 594 -24.32 33.89 -15.06
CA SER A 594 -23.98 32.81 -15.99
C SER A 594 -25.06 31.73 -15.99
N PHE A 595 -25.26 31.07 -17.15
CA PHE A 595 -26.20 29.95 -17.26
C PHE A 595 -25.48 28.64 -17.52
N ALA A 596 -25.81 27.61 -16.75
CA ALA A 596 -25.24 26.29 -16.94
C ALA A 596 -25.69 25.68 -18.29
N PRO A 597 -24.79 24.97 -19.00
CA PRO A 597 -25.18 24.09 -20.11
C PRO A 597 -26.31 23.14 -19.71
N GLY A 598 -27.32 23.00 -20.57
CA GLY A 598 -28.52 22.20 -20.30
C GLY A 598 -29.68 22.97 -19.66
N ALA A 599 -29.49 24.23 -19.26
CA ALA A 599 -30.59 25.06 -18.75
C ALA A 599 -31.66 25.30 -19.83
N LEU A 600 -32.94 25.15 -19.46
CA LEU A 600 -34.06 25.24 -20.40
C LEU A 600 -34.53 26.68 -20.58
N ILE A 601 -34.84 27.04 -21.83
CA ILE A 601 -35.26 28.38 -22.26
C ILE A 601 -36.77 28.36 -22.54
N TYR A 602 -37.51 29.32 -22.00
CA TYR A 602 -38.97 29.44 -22.10
C TYR A 602 -39.40 30.81 -22.62
N ARG A 603 -40.54 30.86 -23.32
CA ARG A 603 -41.16 32.12 -23.76
C ARG A 603 -41.85 32.90 -22.64
N SER A 604 -42.43 32.19 -21.68
CA SER A 604 -43.18 32.79 -20.57
C SER A 604 -42.51 32.46 -19.24
N PRO A 605 -42.45 33.42 -18.30
CA PRO A 605 -41.97 33.16 -16.95
C PRO A 605 -42.82 32.14 -16.19
N ASP A 606 -44.07 31.91 -16.59
CA ASP A 606 -44.99 30.97 -15.92
C ASP A 606 -44.81 29.52 -16.39
N ALA A 607 -44.13 29.31 -17.53
CA ALA A 607 -43.84 27.98 -18.03
C ALA A 607 -42.79 27.29 -17.14
N ARG A 608 -43.10 26.06 -16.70
CA ARG A 608 -42.23 25.25 -15.85
C ARG A 608 -42.03 23.83 -16.36
N HIS A 609 -42.86 23.37 -17.30
CA HIS A 609 -42.81 21.99 -17.78
C HIS A 609 -41.75 21.84 -18.88
N PRO A 610 -40.80 20.89 -18.79
CA PRO A 610 -39.68 20.76 -19.73
C PRO A 610 -40.06 20.60 -21.21
N ARG A 611 -41.27 20.12 -21.51
CA ARG A 611 -41.80 20.00 -22.89
C ARG A 611 -42.17 21.33 -23.52
N ASP A 612 -42.39 22.36 -22.71
CA ASP A 612 -42.75 23.70 -23.19
C ASP A 612 -41.50 24.56 -23.44
N ALA A 613 -40.31 23.99 -23.20
CA ALA A 613 -39.05 24.67 -23.45
C ALA A 613 -38.87 24.91 -24.94
N VAL A 614 -38.62 26.16 -25.30
CA VAL A 614 -38.37 26.62 -26.67
C VAL A 614 -36.90 26.60 -27.05
N GLY A 615 -36.02 26.22 -26.12
CA GLY A 615 -34.59 26.07 -26.35
C GLY A 615 -33.82 25.53 -25.14
N VAL A 616 -32.51 25.44 -25.29
CA VAL A 616 -31.57 25.01 -24.24
C VAL A 616 -30.24 25.74 -24.35
N VAL A 617 -29.60 26.04 -23.22
CA VAL A 617 -28.23 26.56 -23.18
C VAL A 617 -27.26 25.45 -23.60
N LEU A 618 -26.42 25.71 -24.60
CA LEU A 618 -25.45 24.74 -25.13
C LEU A 618 -24.12 24.83 -24.41
N HIS A 619 -23.54 26.03 -24.36
CA HIS A 619 -22.24 26.26 -23.74
C HIS A 619 -22.06 27.74 -23.38
N GLN A 620 -21.06 28.00 -22.55
CA GLN A 620 -20.63 29.34 -22.17
C GLN A 620 -19.13 29.45 -22.42
N THR A 621 -18.71 30.51 -23.10
CA THR A 621 -17.30 30.83 -23.36
C THR A 621 -16.98 32.22 -22.81
N ALA A 622 -15.71 32.64 -22.95
CA ALA A 622 -15.31 34.03 -22.67
C ALA A 622 -16.08 35.06 -23.53
N GLU A 623 -16.60 34.66 -24.69
CA GLU A 623 -17.34 35.53 -25.62
C GLU A 623 -18.84 35.62 -25.28
N GLY A 624 -19.36 34.76 -24.41
CA GLY A 624 -20.75 34.82 -23.94
C GLY A 624 -21.42 33.45 -23.81
N THR A 625 -22.72 33.49 -23.58
CA THR A 625 -23.56 32.28 -23.44
C THR A 625 -24.28 32.00 -24.75
N PHE A 626 -24.25 30.75 -25.19
CA PHE A 626 -24.87 30.32 -26.45
C PHE A 626 -25.93 29.26 -26.19
N GLY A 627 -27.07 29.38 -26.86
CA GLY A 627 -28.19 28.46 -26.74
C GLY A 627 -28.75 28.06 -28.08
N LEU A 628 -29.42 26.92 -28.12
CA LEU A 628 -30.20 26.46 -29.26
C LEU A 628 -31.66 26.85 -29.01
N VAL A 629 -32.28 27.56 -29.93
CA VAL A 629 -33.69 27.98 -29.84
C VAL A 629 -34.47 27.59 -31.10
N ALA A 630 -35.79 27.45 -30.97
CA ALA A 630 -36.68 27.24 -32.10
C ALA A 630 -36.50 28.35 -33.17
N ALA A 631 -36.52 27.99 -34.46
CA ALA A 631 -36.22 28.89 -35.59
C ALA A 631 -36.96 30.24 -35.53
N GLN A 632 -38.25 30.19 -35.22
CA GLN A 632 -39.15 31.33 -35.07
C GLN A 632 -38.76 32.34 -33.97
N LEU A 633 -37.81 31.99 -33.11
CA LEU A 633 -37.30 32.85 -32.04
C LEU A 633 -35.91 33.40 -32.32
N ALA A 634 -35.20 32.86 -33.30
CA ALA A 634 -33.79 33.15 -33.49
C ALA A 634 -33.51 34.53 -34.10
N SER A 635 -34.48 35.10 -34.83
CA SER A 635 -34.35 36.37 -35.54
C SER A 635 -34.94 37.58 -34.80
N ALA A 636 -35.44 37.39 -33.57
CA ALA A 636 -36.15 38.42 -32.84
C ALA A 636 -35.46 38.63 -31.48
N ASP A 637 -35.13 39.88 -31.15
CA ASP A 637 -34.57 40.31 -29.86
C ASP A 637 -35.62 40.14 -28.73
N LEU A 638 -36.02 38.90 -28.50
CA LEU A 638 -37.14 38.54 -27.65
C LEU A 638 -36.63 38.25 -26.23
N PRO A 639 -37.33 38.76 -25.21
CA PRO A 639 -37.09 38.32 -23.85
C PRO A 639 -37.49 36.85 -23.71
N VAL A 640 -36.63 36.09 -23.06
CA VAL A 640 -36.84 34.69 -22.71
C VAL A 640 -36.48 34.45 -21.26
N THR A 641 -37.16 33.50 -20.65
CA THR A 641 -36.88 33.06 -19.29
C THR A 641 -36.02 31.81 -19.31
N ILE A 642 -34.86 31.84 -18.65
CA ILE A 642 -33.96 30.70 -18.49
C ILE A 642 -34.15 30.12 -17.10
N ARG A 643 -34.34 28.80 -17.03
CA ARG A 643 -34.48 28.04 -15.78
C ARG A 643 -33.16 27.36 -15.42
N ASP A 644 -32.38 28.03 -14.58
CA ASP A 644 -31.11 27.54 -14.04
C ASP A 644 -30.99 27.94 -12.57
N LYS A 645 -31.24 27.00 -11.64
CA LYS A 645 -31.28 27.27 -10.18
C LYS A 645 -32.12 28.53 -9.84
N GLY A 646 -33.29 28.67 -10.46
CA GLY A 646 -34.17 29.84 -10.38
C GLY A 646 -34.75 30.24 -11.74
N SER A 647 -35.45 31.39 -11.80
CA SER A 647 -35.79 32.07 -13.07
C SER A 647 -34.81 33.21 -13.30
N ALA A 648 -34.33 33.36 -14.52
CA ALA A 648 -33.58 34.55 -14.95
C ALA A 648 -34.08 35.01 -16.32
N GLN A 649 -34.08 36.31 -16.57
CA GLN A 649 -34.41 36.87 -17.89
C GLN A 649 -33.16 37.01 -18.75
N ALA A 650 -33.28 36.63 -20.02
CA ALA A 650 -32.27 36.86 -21.04
C ALA A 650 -32.93 37.34 -22.33
N ARG A 651 -32.14 37.88 -23.26
CA ARG A 651 -32.57 38.21 -24.62
C ARG A 651 -31.85 37.33 -25.62
N ILE A 652 -32.57 36.95 -26.67
CA ILE A 652 -32.00 36.21 -27.79
C ILE A 652 -31.38 37.22 -28.77
N GLN A 653 -30.09 37.04 -29.05
CA GLN A 653 -29.39 37.78 -30.10
C GLN A 653 -28.96 36.80 -31.20
N PRO A 654 -29.32 37.06 -32.48
CA PRO A 654 -28.82 36.26 -33.60
C PRO A 654 -27.29 36.28 -33.63
N LEU A 655 -26.67 35.18 -34.07
CA LEU A 655 -25.22 35.11 -34.30
C LEU A 655 -24.79 35.87 -35.55
#